data_AF-A0A9D9ICM7-F1
#
_entry.id   AF-A0A9D9ICM7-F1
#
_cell.length_a   1.000
_cell.length_b   1.000
_cell.length_c   1.000
_cell.angle_alpha   90.00
_cell.angle_beta   90.00
_cell.angle_gamma   90.00
#
_symmetry.space_group_name_H-M   'P 1'
#
loop_
_entity.id
_entity.type
_entity.pdbx_description
1 polymer ?
#
loop_
_entity_poly.entity_id
_entity_poly.type
_entity_poly.pdbx_seq_one_letter_code
_entity_poly.pdbx_strand_id
1 'polypeptide(L)'
;MYLLDPTWLPFANLMLRHVYSVLLICSDYDRFMLDEDGRVEEELYKEYTELGLSNPPKITHTTNEIDALRLIDERHFDLVISMLDLGSDRVEGLAKAIKEKRPNMPVIALSPSPDHRKARELRGENCPYIDYLFYWQGNPSIFLAMVKLVEDKMNADHDTDEADVQVILLVEDSVRFISSFLPEMYTSLIRQNRHSIQEALNEWGKTLRMRGRPKILLATDYEEAWNLYSYYRTNILGVITDVNFPSEEGREGSGLRLSKRIKDDNPEVRVLVQSTEIENREDAEKLGAGFLWKLSPSLLQDLENHFVSEYGFGPFIFRDPETGKEIARANTMKEVQETIRTIPISSFRYHSKRNDFSRWLRAQSLYTLATMIKNINLDSGLADEEVRDLLYTTIRDYRAERTRGVIAEFSPSSYDDTVLFSRIGKGSMGGKGRGLAFIAMEMKANGVKEKYPSVYLSIPRTIVITTELFDAFRQLNNLENIDYESMTDDEILRLFLDAKIPEILDRDLRAVLRVLKKPLSIRSSSLLEDSHFQPFAGVYQTSMISNRGSDDKRLSELKKAIKTVWASTYFWAAREYLRSTLHSLDEEKMAVIIQQITGSEHDGYWYPNISGVARSLNYYPIPGQKAEDGVGMLSFGLGKMIVDEGTSFRFCPAKPRMPSDSLSGESSSQDRFYALDLNSDFAPLENSDNLIARNIAEEATAFPKAFKGIASVLDPMTGMVSESMRAEGIRILTFNGVLKYDTIPLARIISDMLKLGAESMAEPVEMEFAVDTEHADRPDFSILQIRPISGTAGYTYVPITESDKDNALIYAEKVMGNGIIPEIHDIITIKPEVFSTKDMPEMALELEKLNRKAEGNYVLITAGRLGSSDRWLGIPCTWSQISKAHVIVETGLKELQAEPSQGTHFFQNMTSLGCLYLTVNPMYNDGEFRYEEIAKLNHVEETEYFLHVRSDDELVIKASGLESRAVIRLKEQK
;
A
#
# COMPACT_ATOMS: atom_id res chain seq x y z
N MET A 1 -8.86 -1.24 1.76
CA MET A 1 -7.74 -1.62 0.87
C MET A 1 -8.10 -2.78 -0.04
N TYR A 2 -8.29 -4.03 0.42
CA TYR A 2 -8.57 -5.17 -0.50
C TYR A 2 -9.94 -5.15 -1.19
N LEU A 3 -10.95 -4.52 -0.60
CA LEU A 3 -12.26 -4.30 -1.26
C LEU A 3 -12.21 -3.24 -2.38
N LEU A 4 -11.15 -2.44 -2.43
CA LEU A 4 -10.94 -1.41 -3.47
C LEU A 4 -10.12 -1.94 -4.65
N ASP A 5 -9.54 -3.14 -4.52
CA ASP A 5 -8.77 -3.79 -5.59
C ASP A 5 -9.67 -4.85 -6.27
N PRO A 6 -10.05 -4.64 -7.55
CA PRO A 6 -10.90 -5.57 -8.29
C PRO A 6 -10.34 -7.00 -8.37
N THR A 7 -9.03 -7.16 -8.22
CA THR A 7 -8.39 -8.49 -8.25
C THR A 7 -8.61 -9.30 -6.97
N TRP A 8 -8.95 -8.65 -5.86
CA TRP A 8 -9.19 -9.29 -4.55
C TRP A 8 -10.67 -9.36 -4.18
N LEU A 9 -11.51 -8.52 -4.80
CA LEU A 9 -12.94 -8.46 -4.53
C LEU A 9 -13.65 -9.82 -4.68
N PRO A 10 -13.38 -10.65 -5.71
CA PRO A 10 -14.01 -11.96 -5.82
C PRO A 10 -13.71 -12.84 -4.60
N PHE A 11 -12.45 -12.86 -4.13
CA PHE A 11 -12.04 -13.66 -2.96
C PHE A 11 -12.67 -13.18 -1.64
N ALA A 12 -12.95 -11.88 -1.52
CA ALA A 12 -13.66 -11.34 -0.36
C ALA A 12 -15.10 -11.87 -0.29
N ASN A 13 -15.70 -12.17 -1.45
CA ASN A 13 -17.05 -12.68 -1.62
C ASN A 13 -17.15 -14.22 -1.63
N LEU A 14 -16.04 -14.95 -1.42
CA LEU A 14 -16.07 -16.41 -1.32
C LEU A 14 -16.32 -16.90 0.10
N MET A 15 -16.83 -18.14 0.22
CA MET A 15 -17.13 -18.78 1.50
C MET A 15 -18.05 -17.92 2.38
N LEU A 16 -19.13 -17.36 1.83
CA LEU A 16 -20.05 -16.49 2.57
C LEU A 16 -20.78 -17.21 3.72
N ARG A 17 -20.92 -18.53 3.62
CA ARG A 17 -21.56 -19.38 4.63
C ARG A 17 -20.51 -20.20 5.37
N HIS A 18 -20.54 -20.12 6.69
CA HIS A 18 -19.62 -20.81 7.58
C HIS A 18 -20.39 -21.56 8.66
N VAL A 19 -19.84 -22.68 9.11
CA VAL A 19 -20.37 -23.43 10.24
C VAL A 19 -19.67 -22.91 11.51
N TYR A 20 -20.39 -22.13 12.32
CA TYR A 20 -19.89 -21.59 13.58
C TYR A 20 -20.39 -22.37 14.79
N SER A 21 -21.58 -22.98 14.70
CA SER A 21 -22.17 -23.73 15.78
C SER A 21 -22.68 -25.10 15.35
N VAL A 22 -22.22 -26.13 16.06
CA VAL A 22 -22.60 -27.53 15.84
C VAL A 22 -23.38 -28.04 17.04
N LEU A 23 -24.55 -28.65 16.81
CA LEU A 23 -25.28 -29.39 17.83
C LEU A 23 -24.89 -30.87 17.74
N LEU A 24 -24.18 -31.39 18.75
CA LEU A 24 -23.85 -32.80 18.87
C LEU A 24 -24.85 -33.51 19.79
N ILE A 25 -25.53 -34.51 19.25
CA ILE A 25 -26.54 -35.31 19.94
C ILE A 25 -25.93 -36.69 20.21
N CYS A 26 -25.54 -36.96 21.44
CA CYS A 26 -24.84 -38.20 21.81
C CYS A 26 -25.09 -38.57 23.29
N SER A 27 -24.88 -39.84 23.66
CA SER A 27 -24.98 -40.23 25.06
C SER A 27 -23.81 -39.66 25.88
N ASP A 28 -23.94 -39.61 27.20
CA ASP A 28 -22.84 -39.18 28.08
C ASP A 28 -21.59 -40.08 27.92
N TYR A 29 -21.78 -41.35 27.58
CA TYR A 29 -20.68 -42.28 27.30
C TYR A 29 -20.00 -41.97 25.97
N ASP A 30 -20.77 -41.71 24.90
CA ASP A 30 -20.20 -41.30 23.61
C ASP A 30 -19.45 -39.98 23.73
N ARG A 31 -19.99 -39.04 24.51
CA ARG A 31 -19.31 -37.78 24.83
C ARG A 31 -17.97 -38.05 25.53
N PHE A 32 -17.97 -38.88 26.56
CA PHE A 32 -16.74 -39.26 27.25
C PHE A 32 -15.71 -39.90 26.31
N MET A 33 -16.15 -40.78 25.39
CA MET A 33 -15.28 -41.38 24.37
C MET A 33 -14.69 -40.32 23.41
N LEU A 34 -15.50 -39.37 22.96
CA LEU A 34 -15.02 -38.27 22.11
C LEU A 34 -14.05 -37.33 22.84
N ASP A 35 -14.28 -37.09 24.13
CA ASP A 35 -13.45 -36.19 24.95
C ASP A 35 -12.13 -36.85 25.38
N GLU A 36 -12.14 -38.12 25.80
CA GLU A 36 -10.94 -38.81 26.32
C GLU A 36 -10.10 -39.50 25.22
N ASP A 37 -10.72 -40.24 24.31
CA ASP A 37 -9.99 -40.96 23.25
C ASP A 37 -9.68 -40.04 22.05
N GLY A 38 -10.58 -39.09 21.77
CA GLY A 38 -10.46 -38.18 20.62
C GLY A 38 -10.00 -36.77 20.97
N ARG A 39 -10.23 -36.28 22.20
CA ARG A 39 -10.06 -34.87 22.58
C ARG A 39 -10.60 -33.91 21.52
N VAL A 40 -11.81 -34.20 21.02
CA VAL A 40 -12.31 -33.63 19.76
C VAL A 40 -12.26 -32.11 19.72
N GLU A 41 -12.68 -31.41 20.78
CA GLU A 41 -12.62 -29.95 20.79
C GLU A 41 -11.18 -29.41 20.78
N GLU A 42 -10.26 -30.04 21.52
CA GLU A 42 -8.85 -29.64 21.59
C GLU A 42 -8.14 -29.91 20.26
N GLU A 43 -8.31 -31.11 19.68
CA GLU A 43 -7.70 -31.50 18.42
C GLU A 43 -8.28 -30.74 17.24
N LEU A 44 -9.60 -30.48 17.21
CA LEU A 44 -10.19 -29.62 16.19
C LEU A 44 -9.63 -28.19 16.28
N TYR A 45 -9.44 -27.65 17.49
CA TYR A 45 -8.81 -26.34 17.66
C TYR A 45 -7.35 -26.33 17.20
N LYS A 46 -6.56 -27.35 17.56
CA LYS A 46 -5.18 -27.51 17.09
C LYS A 46 -5.11 -27.61 15.59
N GLU A 47 -5.92 -28.47 14.97
CA GLU A 47 -5.93 -28.70 13.53
C GLU A 47 -6.33 -27.43 12.78
N TYR A 48 -7.34 -26.68 13.24
CA TYR A 48 -7.67 -25.37 12.67
C TYR A 48 -6.49 -24.39 12.76
N THR A 49 -5.82 -24.35 13.91
CA THR A 49 -4.66 -23.47 14.14
C THR A 49 -3.47 -23.86 13.25
N GLU A 50 -3.13 -25.15 13.19
CA GLU A 50 -2.07 -25.72 12.37
C GLU A 50 -2.33 -25.53 10.87
N LEU A 51 -3.59 -25.59 10.45
CA LEU A 51 -4.01 -25.32 9.08
C LEU A 51 -4.21 -23.82 8.80
N GLY A 52 -4.10 -22.95 9.80
CA GLY A 52 -4.24 -21.50 9.66
C GLY A 52 -5.68 -21.04 9.36
N LEU A 53 -6.66 -21.86 9.75
CA LEU A 53 -8.08 -21.55 9.67
C LEU A 53 -8.49 -20.71 10.88
N SER A 54 -9.32 -19.69 10.65
CA SER A 54 -9.93 -18.89 11.71
C SER A 54 -11.24 -19.51 12.19
N ASN A 55 -11.55 -19.35 13.49
CA ASN A 55 -12.85 -19.66 14.10
C ASN A 55 -13.27 -21.14 14.00
N PRO A 56 -12.66 -22.05 14.79
CA PRO A 56 -13.19 -23.41 14.91
C PRO A 56 -14.65 -23.39 15.43
N PRO A 57 -15.51 -24.30 14.96
CA PRO A 57 -16.92 -24.31 15.34
C PRO A 57 -17.08 -24.66 16.82
N LYS A 58 -18.05 -24.01 17.47
CA LYS A 58 -18.42 -24.31 18.85
C LYS A 58 -19.38 -25.49 18.88
N ILE A 59 -19.01 -26.55 19.58
CA ILE A 59 -19.85 -27.74 19.76
C ILE A 59 -20.72 -27.56 21.00
N THR A 60 -22.02 -27.80 20.86
CA THR A 60 -22.98 -27.86 21.97
C THR A 60 -23.54 -29.26 22.04
N HIS A 61 -23.56 -29.85 23.23
CA HIS A 61 -23.97 -31.23 23.42
C HIS A 61 -25.37 -31.36 24.03
N THR A 62 -26.09 -32.40 23.61
CA THR A 62 -27.34 -32.84 24.25
C THR A 62 -27.47 -34.37 24.19
N THR A 63 -28.14 -34.94 25.18
CA THR A 63 -28.29 -36.40 25.33
C THR A 63 -29.65 -36.93 24.90
N ASN A 64 -30.61 -36.05 24.60
CA ASN A 64 -31.96 -36.44 24.24
C ASN A 64 -32.61 -35.53 23.19
N GLU A 65 -33.59 -36.08 22.48
CA GLU A 65 -34.32 -35.44 21.37
C GLU A 65 -35.13 -34.22 21.82
N ILE A 66 -35.76 -34.25 23.00
CA ILE A 66 -36.59 -33.14 23.49
C ILE A 66 -35.73 -31.89 23.68
N ASP A 67 -34.59 -32.04 24.35
CA ASP A 67 -33.64 -30.96 24.52
C ASP A 67 -33.01 -30.52 23.21
N ALA A 68 -32.73 -31.44 22.28
CA ALA A 68 -32.22 -31.09 20.96
C ALA A 68 -33.19 -30.18 20.18
N LEU A 69 -34.47 -30.55 20.12
CA LEU A 69 -35.51 -29.76 19.45
C LEU A 69 -35.75 -28.42 20.15
N ARG A 70 -35.73 -28.39 21.50
CA ARG A 70 -35.81 -27.15 22.28
C ARG A 70 -34.63 -26.23 21.98
N LEU A 71 -33.40 -26.76 21.94
CA LEU A 71 -32.21 -25.97 21.62
C LEU A 71 -32.24 -25.41 20.21
N ILE A 72 -32.76 -26.16 19.23
CA ILE A 72 -32.93 -25.70 17.85
C ILE A 72 -33.98 -24.57 17.73
N ASP A 73 -34.98 -24.55 18.62
CA ASP A 73 -35.94 -23.45 18.71
C ASP A 73 -35.35 -22.21 19.43
N GLU A 74 -34.54 -22.42 20.47
CA GLU A 74 -33.96 -21.36 21.31
C GLU A 74 -32.70 -20.70 20.72
N ARG A 75 -31.90 -21.45 19.94
CA ARG A 75 -30.58 -21.05 19.46
C ARG A 75 -30.41 -21.38 17.98
N HIS A 76 -29.48 -20.67 17.36
CA HIS A 76 -29.07 -20.96 15.99
C HIS A 76 -27.94 -22.01 15.98
N PHE A 77 -28.11 -23.04 15.15
CA PHE A 77 -27.09 -24.03 14.81
C PHE A 77 -26.96 -24.10 13.29
N ASP A 78 -25.74 -24.34 12.81
CA ASP A 78 -25.43 -24.45 11.39
C ASP A 78 -25.38 -25.92 10.92
N LEU A 79 -25.14 -26.84 11.86
CA LEU A 79 -24.98 -28.27 11.61
C LEU A 79 -25.45 -29.08 12.83
N VAL A 80 -26.15 -30.19 12.58
CA VAL A 80 -26.47 -31.18 13.60
C VAL A 80 -25.72 -32.49 13.31
N ILE A 81 -25.04 -33.02 14.32
CA ILE A 81 -24.40 -34.34 14.28
C ILE A 81 -25.08 -35.23 15.32
N SER A 82 -25.57 -36.41 14.91
CA SER A 82 -26.25 -37.36 15.81
C SER A 82 -25.53 -38.70 15.84
N MET A 83 -25.15 -39.16 17.03
CA MET A 83 -24.62 -40.52 17.26
C MET A 83 -25.75 -41.56 17.18
N LEU A 84 -25.47 -42.75 16.64
CA LEU A 84 -26.49 -43.80 16.41
C LEU A 84 -26.99 -44.53 17.67
N ASP A 85 -26.37 -44.34 18.84
CA ASP A 85 -26.66 -45.12 20.05
C ASP A 85 -27.82 -44.60 20.93
N LEU A 86 -28.55 -43.57 20.48
CA LEU A 86 -29.67 -42.93 21.20
C LEU A 86 -31.00 -43.75 21.26
N GLY A 87 -30.99 -45.05 20.90
CA GLY A 87 -32.19 -45.89 20.67
C GLY A 87 -32.57 -46.01 19.18
N SER A 88 -33.24 -47.10 18.77
CA SER A 88 -33.37 -47.50 17.34
C SER A 88 -34.38 -46.69 16.51
N ASP A 89 -35.49 -46.24 17.08
CA ASP A 89 -36.56 -45.53 16.33
C ASP A 89 -36.36 -44.00 16.26
N ARG A 90 -35.21 -43.49 16.72
CA ARG A 90 -35.03 -42.06 17.07
C ARG A 90 -34.18 -41.24 16.12
N VAL A 91 -33.18 -41.76 15.42
CA VAL A 91 -32.24 -40.90 14.66
C VAL A 91 -32.88 -40.36 13.37
N GLU A 92 -33.54 -41.20 12.58
CA GLU A 92 -34.27 -40.74 11.40
C GLU A 92 -35.50 -39.91 11.79
N GLY A 93 -36.23 -40.33 12.82
CA GLY A 93 -37.36 -39.57 13.38
C GLY A 93 -36.94 -38.18 13.87
N LEU A 94 -35.81 -38.08 14.56
CA LEU A 94 -35.19 -36.83 14.99
C LEU A 94 -34.73 -35.99 13.79
N ALA A 95 -34.04 -36.59 12.82
CA ALA A 95 -33.60 -35.90 11.61
C ALA A 95 -34.80 -35.31 10.83
N LYS A 96 -35.88 -36.08 10.73
CA LYS A 96 -37.15 -35.64 10.16
C LYS A 96 -37.75 -34.49 10.97
N ALA A 97 -37.87 -34.61 12.29
CA ALA A 97 -38.40 -33.57 13.16
C ALA A 97 -37.57 -32.27 13.08
N ILE A 98 -36.24 -32.39 12.97
CA ILE A 98 -35.34 -31.27 12.76
C ILE A 98 -35.61 -30.61 11.40
N LYS A 99 -35.68 -31.39 10.31
CA LYS A 99 -35.94 -30.84 8.97
C LYS A 99 -37.36 -30.30 8.82
N GLU A 100 -38.36 -30.82 9.54
CA GLU A 100 -39.71 -30.24 9.59
C GLU A 100 -39.70 -28.83 10.21
N LYS A 101 -38.85 -28.59 11.21
CA LYS A 101 -38.64 -27.25 11.80
C LYS A 101 -37.71 -26.36 10.95
N ARG A 102 -36.67 -26.95 10.38
CA ARG A 102 -35.60 -26.27 9.63
C ARG A 102 -35.27 -27.09 8.37
N PRO A 103 -35.99 -26.89 7.25
CA PRO A 103 -35.86 -27.74 6.05
C PRO A 103 -34.44 -27.86 5.49
N ASN A 104 -33.66 -26.78 5.61
CA ASN A 104 -32.30 -26.71 5.06
C ASN A 104 -31.21 -27.03 6.10
N MET A 105 -31.57 -27.49 7.31
CA MET A 105 -30.58 -27.86 8.33
C MET A 105 -29.82 -29.12 7.87
N PRO A 106 -28.48 -29.06 7.78
CA PRO A 106 -27.65 -30.23 7.54
C PRO A 106 -27.68 -31.16 8.77
N VAL A 107 -27.98 -32.44 8.54
CA VAL A 107 -28.02 -33.47 9.59
C VAL A 107 -27.07 -34.61 9.20
N ILE A 108 -26.06 -34.84 10.04
CA ILE A 108 -25.08 -35.90 9.87
C ILE A 108 -25.31 -36.99 10.92
N ALA A 109 -25.34 -38.25 10.48
CA ALA A 109 -25.33 -39.39 11.38
C ALA A 109 -23.88 -39.90 11.57
N LEU A 110 -23.48 -40.12 12.81
CA LEU A 110 -22.16 -40.65 13.16
C LEU A 110 -22.33 -42.00 13.87
N SER A 111 -21.81 -43.07 13.27
CA SER A 111 -21.80 -44.40 13.88
C SER A 111 -20.49 -44.64 14.64
N PRO A 112 -20.52 -45.21 15.85
CA PRO A 112 -19.31 -45.60 16.57
C PRO A 112 -18.59 -46.81 15.93
N SER A 113 -19.26 -47.59 15.08
CA SER A 113 -18.66 -48.76 14.42
C SER A 113 -19.29 -49.08 13.06
N PRO A 114 -18.53 -49.64 12.10
CA PRO A 114 -19.04 -50.22 10.86
C PRO A 114 -20.01 -51.40 11.06
N ASP A 115 -19.83 -52.16 12.14
CA ASP A 115 -20.64 -53.34 12.45
C ASP A 115 -21.88 -53.02 13.27
N HIS A 116 -22.10 -51.74 13.57
CA HIS A 116 -23.26 -51.27 14.28
C HIS A 116 -24.54 -51.60 13.48
N ARG A 117 -25.43 -52.41 14.05
CA ARG A 117 -26.65 -52.93 13.37
C ARG A 117 -27.42 -51.83 12.64
N LYS A 118 -27.61 -50.68 13.29
CA LYS A 118 -28.39 -49.55 12.73
C LYS A 118 -27.71 -48.85 11.56
N ALA A 119 -26.37 -48.86 11.53
CA ALA A 119 -25.66 -48.32 10.38
C ALA A 119 -25.89 -49.20 9.13
N ARG A 120 -26.22 -50.49 9.30
CA ARG A 120 -26.62 -51.37 8.20
C ARG A 120 -28.08 -51.14 7.77
N GLU A 121 -28.96 -50.84 8.72
CA GLU A 121 -30.37 -50.48 8.46
C GLU A 121 -30.46 -49.15 7.68
N LEU A 122 -29.78 -48.09 8.15
CA LEU A 122 -29.70 -46.79 7.46
C LEU A 122 -29.04 -46.83 6.07
N ARG A 123 -28.23 -47.86 5.79
CA ARG A 123 -27.66 -48.09 4.44
C ARG A 123 -28.61 -48.84 3.51
N GLY A 124 -29.57 -49.59 4.07
CA GLY A 124 -30.54 -50.41 3.32
C GLY A 124 -31.84 -49.68 3.03
N GLU A 125 -32.20 -48.68 3.84
CA GLU A 125 -33.37 -47.82 3.65
C GLU A 125 -32.94 -46.44 3.12
N ASN A 126 -33.64 -45.94 2.10
CA ASN A 126 -33.39 -44.59 1.58
C ASN A 126 -33.89 -43.58 2.62
N CYS A 127 -32.97 -43.00 3.43
CA CYS A 127 -33.29 -42.06 4.50
C CYS A 127 -33.13 -40.60 4.01
N PRO A 128 -34.19 -39.94 3.49
CA PRO A 128 -34.06 -38.63 2.84
C PRO A 128 -33.74 -37.48 3.82
N TYR A 129 -33.87 -37.73 5.13
CA TYR A 129 -33.67 -36.69 6.15
C TYR A 129 -32.24 -36.65 6.72
N ILE A 130 -31.38 -37.60 6.37
CA ILE A 130 -29.98 -37.63 6.80
C ILE A 130 -29.13 -37.28 5.58
N ASP A 131 -28.37 -36.19 5.66
CA ASP A 131 -27.57 -35.71 4.52
C ASP A 131 -26.29 -36.53 4.34
N TYR A 132 -25.65 -36.95 5.44
CA TYR A 132 -24.44 -37.78 5.40
C TYR A 132 -24.37 -38.77 6.55
N LEU A 133 -23.74 -39.92 6.31
CA LEU A 133 -23.45 -40.95 7.30
C LEU A 133 -21.93 -41.16 7.39
N PHE A 134 -21.37 -41.12 8.60
CA PHE A 134 -19.94 -41.28 8.87
C PHE A 134 -19.69 -42.32 9.96
N TYR A 135 -18.46 -42.86 9.99
CA TYR A 135 -17.97 -43.78 11.02
C TYR A 135 -16.88 -43.13 11.85
N TRP A 136 -17.06 -43.13 13.17
CA TRP A 136 -15.99 -42.79 14.09
C TRP A 136 -14.92 -43.87 14.08
N GLN A 137 -13.74 -43.53 13.57
CA GLN A 137 -12.58 -44.43 13.48
C GLN A 137 -11.48 -44.06 14.50
N GLY A 138 -11.80 -43.23 15.50
CA GLY A 138 -10.81 -42.70 16.45
C GLY A 138 -9.93 -41.57 15.89
N ASN A 139 -10.32 -40.96 14.76
CA ASN A 139 -9.62 -39.82 14.16
C ASN A 139 -10.47 -38.54 14.30
N PRO A 140 -10.06 -37.56 15.13
CA PRO A 140 -10.78 -36.29 15.31
C PRO A 140 -10.93 -35.45 14.04
N SER A 141 -10.02 -35.58 13.06
CA SER A 141 -10.09 -34.86 11.77
C SER A 141 -11.36 -35.17 10.98
N ILE A 142 -12.11 -36.21 11.34
CA ILE A 142 -13.44 -36.45 10.77
C ILE A 142 -14.43 -35.31 11.07
N PHE A 143 -14.31 -34.62 12.21
CA PHE A 143 -15.15 -33.45 12.51
C PHE A 143 -14.81 -32.28 11.60
N LEU A 144 -13.52 -32.05 11.32
CA LEU A 144 -13.10 -31.09 10.30
C LEU A 144 -13.72 -31.46 8.94
N ALA A 145 -13.61 -32.73 8.53
CA ALA A 145 -14.15 -33.19 7.24
C ALA A 145 -15.66 -33.04 7.13
N MET A 146 -16.42 -33.39 8.17
CA MET A 146 -17.88 -33.23 8.23
C MET A 146 -18.28 -31.76 8.08
N VAL A 147 -17.62 -30.87 8.82
CA VAL A 147 -17.86 -29.42 8.75
C VAL A 147 -17.51 -28.88 7.36
N LYS A 148 -16.34 -29.22 6.81
CA LYS A 148 -15.89 -28.72 5.51
C LYS A 148 -16.73 -29.25 4.35
N LEU A 149 -17.21 -30.49 4.42
CA LEU A 149 -18.12 -31.04 3.41
C LEU A 149 -19.44 -30.26 3.33
N VAL A 150 -19.99 -29.90 4.49
CA VAL A 150 -21.21 -29.09 4.57
C VAL A 150 -20.94 -27.67 4.08
N GLU A 151 -19.86 -27.04 4.53
CA GLU A 151 -19.47 -25.70 4.05
C GLU A 151 -19.22 -25.67 2.54
N ASP A 152 -18.52 -26.66 1.99
CA ASP A 152 -18.22 -26.74 0.56
C ASP A 152 -19.53 -26.88 -0.26
N LYS A 153 -20.46 -27.75 0.16
CA LYS A 153 -21.79 -27.85 -0.48
C LYS A 153 -22.61 -26.57 -0.38
N MET A 154 -22.55 -25.86 0.75
CA MET A 154 -23.30 -24.60 0.95
C MET A 154 -22.81 -23.44 0.09
N ASN A 155 -21.54 -23.46 -0.32
CA ASN A 155 -20.89 -22.37 -1.03
C ASN A 155 -20.52 -22.69 -2.48
N ALA A 156 -20.53 -23.97 -2.91
CA ALA A 156 -20.05 -24.39 -4.22
C ALA A 156 -20.62 -23.55 -5.37
N ASP A 157 -21.95 -23.41 -5.44
CA ASP A 157 -22.62 -22.64 -6.51
C ASP A 157 -22.16 -21.19 -6.57
N HIS A 158 -22.20 -20.49 -5.44
CA HIS A 158 -21.81 -19.08 -5.36
C HIS A 158 -20.33 -18.89 -5.67
N ASP A 159 -19.48 -19.75 -5.10
CA ASP A 159 -18.03 -19.66 -5.23
C ASP A 159 -17.55 -19.99 -6.66
N THR A 160 -18.20 -20.94 -7.35
CA THR A 160 -17.90 -21.26 -8.76
C THR A 160 -18.31 -20.11 -9.68
N ASP A 161 -19.45 -19.48 -9.44
CA ASP A 161 -19.96 -18.38 -10.26
C ASP A 161 -19.18 -17.07 -10.04
N GLU A 162 -18.83 -16.75 -8.79
CA GLU A 162 -18.17 -15.49 -8.42
C GLU A 162 -16.68 -15.46 -8.83
N ALA A 163 -15.95 -16.57 -8.67
CA ALA A 163 -14.49 -16.57 -8.84
C ALA A 163 -13.92 -17.78 -9.60
N ASP A 164 -14.75 -18.59 -10.26
CA ASP A 164 -14.31 -19.81 -10.98
C ASP A 164 -13.62 -20.83 -10.05
N VAL A 165 -14.08 -20.91 -8.80
CA VAL A 165 -13.56 -21.89 -7.83
C VAL A 165 -13.73 -23.30 -8.38
N GLN A 166 -12.74 -24.16 -8.18
CA GLN A 166 -12.74 -25.51 -8.75
C GLN A 166 -13.38 -26.54 -7.82
N VAL A 167 -13.83 -27.65 -8.38
CA VAL A 167 -14.51 -28.74 -7.70
C VAL A 167 -13.74 -30.05 -7.90
N ILE A 168 -13.58 -30.81 -6.83
CA ILE A 168 -13.13 -32.20 -6.84
C ILE A 168 -14.34 -33.07 -6.50
N LEU A 169 -14.71 -33.95 -7.43
CA LEU A 169 -15.83 -34.87 -7.24
C LEU A 169 -15.31 -36.19 -6.66
N LEU A 170 -15.76 -36.56 -5.47
CA LEU A 170 -15.54 -37.86 -4.86
C LEU A 170 -16.80 -38.71 -5.05
N VAL A 171 -16.67 -39.86 -5.70
CA VAL A 171 -17.74 -40.85 -5.91
C VAL A 171 -17.40 -42.11 -5.13
N GLU A 172 -18.08 -42.30 -4.00
CA GLU A 172 -17.87 -43.41 -3.08
C GLU A 172 -19.15 -43.66 -2.28
N ASP A 173 -19.63 -44.90 -2.24
CA ASP A 173 -20.82 -45.31 -1.49
C ASP A 173 -20.46 -46.00 -0.15
N SER A 174 -19.23 -46.45 0.02
CA SER A 174 -18.77 -47.06 1.26
C SER A 174 -18.46 -45.99 2.31
N VAL A 175 -19.36 -45.85 3.30
CA VAL A 175 -19.16 -44.97 4.47
C VAL A 175 -17.80 -45.17 5.14
N ARG A 176 -17.24 -46.39 5.13
CA ARG A 176 -15.90 -46.66 5.68
C ARG A 176 -14.84 -45.84 4.95
N PHE A 177 -14.84 -45.86 3.61
CA PHE A 177 -13.87 -45.15 2.80
C PHE A 177 -14.16 -43.64 2.78
N ILE A 178 -15.43 -43.21 2.76
CA ILE A 178 -15.81 -41.79 2.92
C ILE A 178 -15.22 -41.22 4.22
N SER A 179 -15.36 -41.97 5.32
CA SER A 179 -14.88 -41.55 6.65
C SER A 179 -13.34 -41.56 6.78
N SER A 180 -12.62 -42.23 5.89
CA SER A 180 -11.15 -42.26 5.87
C SER A 180 -10.56 -41.30 4.84
N PHE A 181 -11.17 -41.15 3.66
CA PHE A 181 -10.68 -40.32 2.57
C PHE A 181 -10.94 -38.85 2.78
N LEU A 182 -12.15 -38.45 3.22
CA LEU A 182 -12.47 -37.03 3.35
C LEU A 182 -11.54 -36.30 4.35
N PRO A 183 -11.23 -36.84 5.54
CA PRO A 183 -10.26 -36.22 6.44
C PRO A 183 -8.91 -36.01 5.76
N GLU A 184 -8.36 -37.05 5.12
CA GLU A 184 -7.06 -36.97 4.45
C GLU A 184 -7.07 -35.98 3.29
N MET A 185 -8.13 -35.99 2.47
CA MET A 185 -8.30 -35.08 1.34
C MET A 185 -8.39 -33.62 1.80
N TYR A 186 -9.18 -33.32 2.84
CA TYR A 186 -9.29 -31.95 3.35
C TYR A 186 -7.98 -31.47 3.98
N THR A 187 -7.36 -32.29 4.82
CA THR A 187 -6.09 -31.94 5.47
C THR A 187 -4.99 -31.71 4.43
N SER A 188 -4.88 -32.60 3.43
CA SER A 188 -3.98 -32.44 2.29
C SER A 188 -4.28 -31.17 1.49
N LEU A 189 -5.53 -30.96 1.10
CA LEU A 189 -5.95 -29.80 0.31
C LEU A 189 -5.61 -28.47 1.00
N ILE A 190 -5.98 -28.33 2.28
CA ILE A 190 -5.79 -27.09 3.05
C ILE A 190 -4.29 -26.84 3.27
N ARG A 191 -3.52 -27.88 3.61
CA ARG A 191 -2.07 -27.79 3.77
C ARG A 191 -1.38 -27.33 2.48
N GLN A 192 -1.72 -27.95 1.35
CA GLN A 192 -1.11 -27.63 0.05
C GLN A 192 -1.49 -26.24 -0.44
N ASN A 193 -2.77 -25.85 -0.30
CA ASN A 193 -3.23 -24.51 -0.69
C ASN A 193 -2.50 -23.41 0.14
N ARG A 194 -2.26 -23.66 1.43
CA ARG A 194 -1.48 -22.76 2.30
C ARG A 194 -0.04 -22.59 1.85
N HIS A 195 0.63 -23.68 1.44
CA HIS A 195 2.01 -23.62 0.94
C HIS A 195 2.14 -22.75 -0.32
N SER A 196 1.16 -22.81 -1.22
CA SER A 196 1.18 -22.05 -2.47
C SER A 196 0.73 -20.60 -2.34
N ILE A 197 0.08 -20.26 -1.22
CA ILE A 197 -0.29 -18.89 -0.86
C ILE A 197 0.89 -18.11 -0.23
N GLN A 198 2.09 -18.71 -0.16
CA GLN A 198 3.32 -18.03 0.27
C GLN A 198 3.62 -16.72 -0.48
N GLU A 199 3.16 -16.58 -1.72
CA GLU A 199 3.29 -15.34 -2.52
C GLU A 199 2.25 -14.25 -2.21
N ALA A 200 1.30 -14.48 -1.30
CA ALA A 200 0.37 -13.40 -0.97
C ALA A 200 1.13 -12.25 -0.29
N LEU A 201 0.82 -11.04 -0.75
CA LEU A 201 1.55 -9.82 -0.42
C LEU A 201 1.47 -9.44 1.07
N ASN A 202 0.58 -10.08 1.85
CA ASN A 202 0.33 -9.81 3.27
C ASN A 202 -0.59 -10.90 3.87
N GLU A 203 -0.66 -10.97 5.20
CA GLU A 203 -1.44 -11.99 5.92
C GLU A 203 -2.93 -11.98 5.59
N TRP A 204 -3.57 -10.80 5.50
CA TRP A 204 -5.00 -10.74 5.15
C TRP A 204 -5.28 -11.28 3.74
N GLY A 205 -4.42 -10.96 2.77
CA GLY A 205 -4.47 -11.54 1.43
C GLY A 205 -4.27 -13.06 1.44
N LYS A 206 -3.46 -13.61 2.36
CA LYS A 206 -3.34 -15.07 2.53
C LYS A 206 -4.69 -15.66 2.96
N THR A 207 -5.33 -15.09 3.98
CA THR A 207 -6.64 -15.55 4.48
C THR A 207 -7.72 -15.51 3.41
N LEU A 208 -7.81 -14.43 2.63
CA LEU A 208 -8.78 -14.34 1.54
C LEU A 208 -8.57 -15.41 0.46
N ARG A 209 -7.31 -15.72 0.10
CA ARG A 209 -7.04 -16.75 -0.91
C ARG A 209 -7.34 -18.16 -0.45
N MET A 210 -7.20 -18.45 0.84
CA MET A 210 -7.59 -19.75 1.40
C MET A 210 -9.09 -20.05 1.20
N ARG A 211 -9.93 -19.01 1.03
CA ARG A 211 -11.36 -19.17 0.71
C ARG A 211 -11.58 -19.70 -0.70
N GLY A 212 -10.69 -19.35 -1.63
CA GLY A 212 -10.68 -19.82 -3.00
C GLY A 212 -10.11 -21.23 -3.18
N ARG A 213 -9.86 -22.00 -2.12
CA ARG A 213 -9.49 -23.41 -2.23
C ARG A 213 -10.54 -24.19 -3.04
N PRO A 214 -10.14 -25.21 -3.83
CA PRO A 214 -11.08 -26.11 -4.46
C PRO A 214 -12.08 -26.73 -3.48
N LYS A 215 -13.33 -26.94 -3.90
CA LYS A 215 -14.38 -27.57 -3.09
C LYS A 215 -14.43 -29.06 -3.33
N ILE A 216 -14.76 -29.85 -2.32
CA ILE A 216 -14.98 -31.29 -2.48
C ILE A 216 -16.47 -31.56 -2.42
N LEU A 217 -17.01 -32.16 -3.48
CA LEU A 217 -18.40 -32.62 -3.53
C LEU A 217 -18.41 -34.15 -3.52
N LEU A 218 -19.30 -34.73 -2.72
CA LEU A 218 -19.48 -36.16 -2.57
C LEU A 218 -20.72 -36.61 -3.33
N ALA A 219 -20.58 -37.65 -4.14
CA ALA A 219 -21.67 -38.41 -4.74
C ALA A 219 -21.63 -39.86 -4.29
N THR A 220 -22.81 -40.47 -4.12
CA THR A 220 -22.92 -41.87 -3.68
C THR A 220 -23.49 -42.81 -4.74
N ASP A 221 -24.02 -42.28 -5.84
CA ASP A 221 -24.50 -43.02 -6.99
C ASP A 221 -24.10 -42.37 -8.33
N TYR A 222 -24.37 -43.07 -9.43
CA TYR A 222 -23.97 -42.65 -10.77
C TYR A 222 -24.72 -41.41 -11.25
N GLU A 223 -26.00 -41.34 -10.97
CA GLU A 223 -26.90 -40.30 -11.42
C GLU A 223 -26.56 -38.97 -10.74
N GLU A 224 -26.34 -38.99 -9.42
CA GLU A 224 -25.82 -37.88 -8.63
C GLU A 224 -24.44 -37.45 -9.12
N ALA A 225 -23.51 -38.40 -9.32
CA ALA A 225 -22.17 -38.10 -9.81
C ALA A 225 -22.19 -37.43 -11.20
N TRP A 226 -23.01 -37.93 -12.12
CA TRP A 226 -23.15 -37.36 -13.46
C TRP A 226 -23.83 -35.99 -13.42
N ASN A 227 -24.83 -35.80 -12.56
CA ASN A 227 -25.49 -34.50 -12.38
C ASN A 227 -24.51 -33.45 -11.85
N LEU A 228 -23.73 -33.77 -10.81
CA LEU A 228 -22.70 -32.88 -10.27
C LEU A 228 -21.62 -32.58 -11.30
N TYR A 229 -21.13 -33.60 -12.01
CA TYR A 229 -20.15 -33.40 -13.09
C TYR A 229 -20.69 -32.49 -14.20
N SER A 230 -21.93 -32.72 -14.64
CA SER A 230 -22.55 -31.95 -15.72
C SER A 230 -22.81 -30.50 -15.32
N TYR A 231 -23.23 -30.28 -14.06
CA TYR A 231 -23.49 -28.95 -13.53
C TYR A 231 -22.20 -28.14 -13.37
N TYR A 232 -21.15 -28.73 -12.78
CA TYR A 232 -19.85 -28.06 -12.57
C TYR A 232 -18.84 -28.34 -13.69
N ARG A 233 -19.28 -28.69 -14.89
CA ARG A 233 -18.45 -29.21 -15.99
C ARG A 233 -17.22 -28.35 -16.31
N THR A 234 -17.33 -27.03 -16.19
CA THR A 234 -16.25 -26.05 -16.42
C THR A 234 -15.29 -25.89 -15.25
N ASN A 235 -15.68 -26.34 -14.06
CA ASN A 235 -15.03 -26.13 -12.78
C ASN A 235 -14.43 -27.42 -12.20
N ILE A 236 -14.58 -28.58 -12.86
CA ILE A 236 -14.00 -29.84 -12.38
C ILE A 236 -12.48 -29.82 -12.49
N LEU A 237 -11.80 -29.87 -11.34
CA LEU A 237 -10.35 -30.07 -11.25
C LEU A 237 -9.99 -31.55 -11.43
N GLY A 238 -10.79 -32.45 -10.84
CA GLY A 238 -10.56 -33.89 -10.89
C GLY A 238 -11.72 -34.70 -10.30
N VAL A 239 -11.75 -35.99 -10.61
CA VAL A 239 -12.78 -36.93 -10.18
C VAL A 239 -12.13 -38.17 -9.58
N ILE A 240 -12.51 -38.52 -8.36
CA ILE A 240 -12.10 -39.77 -7.69
C ILE A 240 -13.33 -40.66 -7.64
N THR A 241 -13.26 -41.89 -8.15
CA THR A 241 -14.43 -42.76 -8.28
C THR A 241 -14.11 -44.21 -7.96
N ASP A 242 -14.95 -44.86 -7.15
CA ASP A 242 -14.92 -46.31 -6.98
C ASP A 242 -15.33 -47.05 -8.25
N VAL A 243 -14.81 -48.24 -8.49
CA VAL A 243 -15.23 -49.04 -9.67
C VAL A 243 -16.69 -49.46 -9.56
N ASN A 244 -17.14 -49.83 -8.35
CA ASN A 244 -18.43 -50.46 -8.12
C ASN A 244 -19.28 -49.67 -7.12
N PHE A 245 -20.29 -48.95 -7.60
CA PHE A 245 -21.25 -48.20 -6.78
C PHE A 245 -22.64 -48.18 -7.46
N PRO A 246 -23.73 -47.85 -6.74
CA PRO A 246 -25.09 -47.85 -7.30
C PRO A 246 -25.23 -47.08 -8.62
N SER A 247 -25.93 -47.68 -9.58
CA SER A 247 -26.41 -47.03 -10.80
C SER A 247 -27.69 -47.70 -11.29
N GLU A 248 -28.48 -47.02 -12.11
CA GLU A 248 -29.65 -47.61 -12.77
C GLU A 248 -29.30 -48.85 -13.63
N GLU A 249 -28.08 -48.88 -14.20
CA GLU A 249 -27.56 -49.98 -15.02
C GLU A 249 -26.91 -51.11 -14.20
N GLY A 250 -26.90 -51.01 -12.87
CA GLY A 250 -26.29 -51.97 -11.96
C GLY A 250 -24.90 -51.54 -11.46
N ARG A 251 -24.47 -52.11 -10.33
CA ARG A 251 -23.27 -51.65 -9.59
C ARG A 251 -21.94 -51.91 -10.30
N GLU A 252 -21.87 -53.01 -11.04
CA GLU A 252 -20.61 -53.53 -11.57
C GLU A 252 -20.05 -52.61 -12.66
N GLY A 253 -18.83 -52.11 -12.48
CA GLY A 253 -18.13 -51.25 -13.44
C GLY A 253 -18.72 -49.85 -13.62
N SER A 254 -19.63 -49.39 -12.74
CA SER A 254 -20.23 -48.05 -12.79
C SER A 254 -19.18 -46.95 -12.87
N GLY A 255 -18.10 -47.05 -12.10
CA GLY A 255 -17.03 -46.06 -12.09
C GLY A 255 -16.20 -46.03 -13.37
N LEU A 256 -15.98 -47.18 -14.00
CA LEU A 256 -15.30 -47.25 -15.30
C LEU A 256 -16.18 -46.65 -16.40
N ARG A 257 -17.51 -46.90 -16.36
CA ARG A 257 -18.47 -46.25 -17.27
C ARG A 257 -18.49 -44.74 -17.08
N LEU A 258 -18.51 -44.27 -15.83
CA LEU A 258 -18.46 -42.84 -15.50
C LEU A 258 -17.16 -42.21 -15.99
N SER A 259 -16.02 -42.85 -15.69
CA SER A 259 -14.69 -42.41 -16.12
C SER A 259 -14.60 -42.27 -17.63
N LYS A 260 -15.08 -43.27 -18.38
CA LYS A 260 -15.12 -43.23 -19.83
C LYS A 260 -15.96 -42.06 -20.34
N ARG A 261 -17.18 -41.89 -19.81
CA ARG A 261 -18.09 -40.81 -20.22
C ARG A 261 -17.50 -39.42 -19.97
N ILE A 262 -16.83 -39.23 -18.83
CA ILE A 262 -16.14 -37.99 -18.48
C ILE A 262 -14.96 -37.73 -19.41
N LYS A 263 -14.17 -38.76 -19.73
CA LYS A 263 -13.03 -38.65 -20.65
C LYS A 263 -13.43 -38.39 -22.09
N ASP A 264 -14.54 -38.97 -22.54
CA ASP A 264 -15.11 -38.72 -23.86
C ASP A 264 -15.63 -37.28 -23.98
N ASP A 265 -16.18 -36.74 -22.88
CA ASP A 265 -16.65 -35.35 -22.81
C ASP A 265 -15.50 -34.33 -22.72
N ASN A 266 -14.53 -34.58 -21.84
CA ASN A 266 -13.35 -33.75 -21.65
C ASN A 266 -12.11 -34.62 -21.30
N PRO A 267 -11.24 -34.89 -22.29
CA PRO A 267 -10.03 -35.71 -22.10
C PRO A 267 -9.04 -35.16 -21.05
N GLU A 268 -9.11 -33.85 -20.76
CA GLU A 268 -8.20 -33.17 -19.84
C GLU A 268 -8.52 -33.40 -18.36
N VAL A 269 -9.74 -33.85 -18.04
CA VAL A 269 -10.16 -34.13 -16.66
C VAL A 269 -9.34 -35.29 -16.10
N ARG A 270 -8.75 -35.09 -14.93
CA ARG A 270 -8.00 -36.12 -14.22
C ARG A 270 -9.00 -36.99 -13.47
N VAL A 271 -8.94 -38.30 -13.72
CA VAL A 271 -9.80 -39.28 -13.06
C VAL A 271 -8.91 -40.26 -12.31
N LEU A 272 -9.19 -40.46 -11.02
CA LEU A 272 -8.58 -41.48 -10.18
C LEU A 272 -9.63 -42.56 -9.91
N VAL A 273 -9.43 -43.73 -10.49
CA VAL A 273 -10.25 -44.90 -10.22
C VAL A 273 -9.68 -45.61 -9.01
N GLN A 274 -10.53 -46.04 -8.10
CA GLN A 274 -10.14 -46.83 -6.93
C GLN A 274 -10.93 -48.12 -6.84
N SER A 275 -10.31 -49.19 -6.32
CA SER A 275 -10.90 -50.54 -6.34
C SER A 275 -10.26 -51.44 -5.29
N THR A 276 -11.02 -52.40 -4.76
CA THR A 276 -10.48 -53.52 -3.97
C THR A 276 -9.80 -54.58 -4.86
N GLU A 277 -10.24 -54.71 -6.11
CA GLU A 277 -9.71 -55.61 -7.11
C GLU A 277 -8.59 -54.93 -7.90
N ILE A 278 -7.39 -55.50 -7.87
CA ILE A 278 -6.20 -54.94 -8.52
C ILE A 278 -6.26 -55.06 -10.05
N GLU A 279 -7.04 -55.99 -10.58
CA GLU A 279 -7.21 -56.26 -12.02
C GLU A 279 -7.81 -55.06 -12.76
N ASN A 280 -8.66 -54.28 -12.07
CA ASN A 280 -9.27 -53.05 -12.60
C ASN A 280 -8.23 -51.95 -12.91
N ARG A 281 -6.95 -52.12 -12.52
CA ARG A 281 -5.86 -51.22 -12.89
C ARG A 281 -5.70 -51.13 -14.41
N GLU A 282 -5.70 -52.26 -15.10
CA GLU A 282 -5.48 -52.27 -16.56
C GLU A 282 -6.58 -51.50 -17.28
N ASP A 283 -7.82 -51.62 -16.82
CA ASP A 283 -8.95 -50.93 -17.44
C ASP A 283 -8.97 -49.43 -17.12
N ALA A 284 -8.57 -49.03 -15.91
CA ALA A 284 -8.35 -47.62 -15.58
C ALA A 284 -7.24 -46.99 -16.44
N GLU A 285 -6.12 -47.69 -16.62
CA GLU A 285 -4.99 -47.23 -17.44
C GLU A 285 -5.37 -47.10 -18.92
N LYS A 286 -6.16 -48.03 -19.47
CA LYS A 286 -6.70 -47.95 -20.85
C LYS A 286 -7.57 -46.70 -21.06
N LEU A 287 -8.26 -46.22 -20.03
CA LEU A 287 -9.05 -44.99 -20.06
C LEU A 287 -8.22 -43.72 -19.80
N GLY A 288 -6.90 -43.86 -19.56
CA GLY A 288 -6.05 -42.75 -19.15
C GLY A 288 -6.41 -42.18 -17.78
N ALA A 289 -6.93 -43.02 -16.88
CA ALA A 289 -7.21 -42.72 -15.50
C ALA A 289 -6.10 -43.27 -14.58
N GLY A 290 -5.86 -42.60 -13.45
CA GLY A 290 -5.03 -43.14 -12.38
C GLY A 290 -5.74 -44.28 -11.65
N PHE A 291 -4.98 -45.08 -10.90
CA PHE A 291 -5.52 -46.21 -10.15
C PHE A 291 -5.03 -46.24 -8.69
N LEU A 292 -5.94 -46.43 -7.74
CA LEU A 292 -5.67 -46.59 -6.32
C LEU A 292 -6.21 -47.94 -5.81
N TRP A 293 -5.35 -48.73 -5.17
CA TRP A 293 -5.74 -50.03 -4.64
C TRP A 293 -6.20 -49.91 -3.18
N LYS A 294 -7.51 -50.10 -2.92
CA LYS A 294 -8.15 -49.95 -1.60
C LYS A 294 -7.56 -50.85 -0.49
N LEU A 295 -6.85 -51.91 -0.85
CA LEU A 295 -6.21 -52.84 0.10
C LEU A 295 -4.71 -52.55 0.29
N SER A 296 -4.19 -51.46 -0.29
CA SER A 296 -2.81 -51.02 -0.07
C SER A 296 -2.57 -50.69 1.40
N PRO A 297 -1.47 -51.19 2.03
CA PRO A 297 -1.06 -50.76 3.36
C PRO A 297 -0.78 -49.25 3.47
N SER A 298 -0.48 -48.60 2.33
CA SER A 298 -0.18 -47.17 2.21
C SER A 298 -1.32 -46.38 1.56
N LEU A 299 -2.56 -46.89 1.53
CA LEU A 299 -3.70 -46.31 0.80
C LEU A 299 -3.84 -44.78 0.93
N LEU A 300 -3.83 -44.25 2.16
CA LEU A 300 -4.02 -42.81 2.41
C LEU A 300 -2.82 -41.99 1.90
N GLN A 301 -1.60 -42.51 2.05
CA GLN A 301 -0.39 -41.88 1.52
C GLN A 301 -0.38 -41.91 -0.02
N ASP A 302 -0.83 -43.01 -0.62
CA ASP A 302 -0.96 -43.16 -2.07
C ASP A 302 -2.01 -42.17 -2.63
N LEU A 303 -3.10 -41.97 -1.89
CA LEU A 303 -4.11 -40.95 -2.20
C LEU A 303 -3.53 -39.53 -2.11
N GLU A 304 -2.83 -39.19 -1.03
CA GLU A 304 -2.16 -37.88 -0.88
C GLU A 304 -1.16 -37.65 -2.02
N ASN A 305 -0.33 -38.64 -2.35
CA ASN A 305 0.65 -38.56 -3.44
C ASN A 305 -0.03 -38.31 -4.78
N HIS A 306 -1.14 -38.98 -5.07
CA HIS A 306 -1.90 -38.77 -6.30
C HIS A 306 -2.52 -37.36 -6.34
N PHE A 307 -3.07 -36.91 -5.22
CA PHE A 307 -3.63 -35.57 -5.06
C PHE A 307 -2.57 -34.51 -5.43
N VAL A 308 -1.35 -34.65 -4.91
CA VAL A 308 -0.22 -33.78 -5.21
C VAL A 308 0.22 -33.91 -6.68
N SER A 309 0.42 -35.12 -7.19
CA SER A 309 1.04 -35.30 -8.51
C SER A 309 0.13 -34.99 -9.70
N GLU A 310 -1.17 -35.29 -9.60
CA GLU A 310 -2.08 -35.23 -10.75
C GLU A 310 -3.04 -34.04 -10.73
N TYR A 311 -3.46 -33.58 -9.55
CA TYR A 311 -4.39 -32.43 -9.44
C TYR A 311 -3.67 -31.08 -9.37
N GLY A 312 -2.34 -31.06 -9.37
CA GLY A 312 -1.54 -29.84 -9.41
C GLY A 312 -1.35 -29.17 -8.04
N PHE A 313 -1.62 -29.89 -6.94
CA PHE A 313 -1.32 -29.43 -5.60
C PHE A 313 0.17 -29.58 -5.28
N GLY A 314 0.74 -28.68 -4.49
CA GLY A 314 2.18 -28.66 -4.22
C GLY A 314 3.02 -28.03 -5.35
N PRO A 315 4.34 -28.27 -5.39
CA PRO A 315 5.24 -27.62 -6.34
C PRO A 315 5.05 -28.13 -7.77
N PHE A 316 5.26 -27.24 -8.74
CA PHE A 316 5.30 -27.61 -10.15
C PHE A 316 6.58 -28.40 -10.45
N ILE A 317 6.43 -29.62 -10.96
CA ILE A 317 7.55 -30.50 -11.31
C ILE A 317 7.71 -30.52 -12.83
N PHE A 318 8.81 -29.96 -13.31
CA PHE A 318 9.21 -30.04 -14.72
C PHE A 318 9.82 -31.41 -14.98
N ARG A 319 9.28 -32.12 -15.98
CA ARG A 319 9.67 -33.49 -16.32
C ARG A 319 10.26 -33.58 -17.70
N ASP A 320 11.21 -34.50 -17.84
CA ASP A 320 11.70 -34.93 -19.13
C ASP A 320 10.63 -35.83 -19.81
N PRO A 321 10.20 -35.52 -21.04
CA PRO A 321 9.12 -36.25 -21.70
C PRO A 321 9.49 -37.69 -22.09
N GLU A 322 10.77 -38.01 -22.27
CA GLU A 322 11.23 -39.33 -22.68
C GLU A 322 11.44 -40.25 -21.47
N THR A 323 11.99 -39.71 -20.39
CA THR A 323 12.39 -40.48 -19.20
C THR A 323 11.45 -40.33 -18.01
N GLY A 324 10.57 -39.33 -18.01
CA GLY A 324 9.66 -39.00 -16.90
C GLY A 324 10.34 -38.43 -15.65
N LYS A 325 11.68 -38.28 -15.67
CA LYS A 325 12.48 -37.80 -14.54
C LYS A 325 12.28 -36.30 -14.29
N GLU A 326 12.40 -35.91 -13.03
CA GLU A 326 12.36 -34.51 -12.59
C GLU A 326 13.61 -33.77 -13.11
N ILE A 327 13.39 -32.68 -13.86
CA ILE A 327 14.41 -31.76 -14.36
C ILE A 327 14.57 -30.59 -13.39
N ALA A 328 13.45 -30.03 -12.96
CA ALA A 328 13.40 -28.88 -12.08
C ALA A 328 12.09 -28.87 -11.27
N ARG A 329 12.11 -28.12 -10.17
CA ARG A 329 10.98 -27.97 -9.25
C ARG A 329 10.79 -26.50 -8.92
N ALA A 330 9.54 -26.05 -8.96
CA ALA A 330 9.16 -24.69 -8.62
C ALA A 330 8.00 -24.67 -7.63
N ASN A 331 8.20 -24.05 -6.47
CA ASN A 331 7.21 -23.95 -5.39
C ASN A 331 6.31 -22.72 -5.52
N THR A 332 6.79 -21.71 -6.25
CA THR A 332 6.15 -20.40 -6.37
C THR A 332 5.92 -20.03 -7.84
N MET A 333 4.96 -19.13 -8.11
CA MET A 333 4.72 -18.63 -9.47
C MET A 333 5.96 -17.89 -10.00
N LYS A 334 6.70 -17.20 -9.12
CA LYS A 334 8.01 -16.63 -9.44
C LYS A 334 9.01 -17.70 -9.91
N GLU A 335 9.15 -18.79 -9.16
CA GLU A 335 10.04 -19.89 -9.54
C GLU A 335 9.59 -20.54 -10.85
N VAL A 336 8.29 -20.72 -11.09
CA VAL A 336 7.76 -21.21 -12.37
C VAL A 336 8.14 -20.26 -13.51
N GLN A 337 7.93 -18.95 -13.32
CA GLN A 337 8.29 -17.91 -14.29
C GLN A 337 9.78 -17.99 -14.64
N GLU A 338 10.67 -18.04 -13.65
CA GLU A 338 12.12 -18.11 -13.86
C GLU A 338 12.57 -19.43 -14.50
N THR A 339 12.01 -20.56 -14.04
CA THR A 339 12.40 -21.91 -14.48
C THR A 339 11.95 -22.20 -15.91
N ILE A 340 10.79 -21.69 -16.34
CA ILE A 340 10.31 -21.89 -17.71
C ILE A 340 11.33 -21.39 -18.75
N ARG A 341 12.13 -20.37 -18.45
CA ARG A 341 13.19 -19.89 -19.35
C ARG A 341 14.39 -20.82 -19.45
N THR A 342 14.68 -21.61 -18.43
CA THR A 342 15.91 -22.41 -18.33
C THR A 342 15.72 -23.87 -18.72
N ILE A 343 14.50 -24.39 -18.67
CA ILE A 343 14.21 -25.79 -19.04
C ILE A 343 14.33 -26.06 -20.56
N PRO A 344 14.59 -27.32 -20.95
CA PRO A 344 14.55 -27.74 -22.34
C PRO A 344 13.17 -27.49 -22.98
N ILE A 345 13.15 -27.10 -24.27
CA ILE A 345 11.90 -26.81 -24.98
C ILE A 345 10.98 -28.03 -25.08
N SER A 346 11.53 -29.24 -25.16
CA SER A 346 10.78 -30.49 -25.17
C SER A 346 9.95 -30.67 -23.89
N SER A 347 10.51 -30.31 -22.72
CA SER A 347 9.80 -30.33 -21.44
C SER A 347 8.72 -29.25 -21.37
N PHE A 348 9.03 -28.02 -21.82
CA PHE A 348 8.02 -26.96 -21.89
C PHE A 348 6.82 -27.36 -22.76
N ARG A 349 7.08 -27.93 -23.94
CA ARG A 349 6.05 -28.39 -24.88
C ARG A 349 5.22 -29.52 -24.28
N TYR A 350 5.87 -30.46 -23.59
CA TYR A 350 5.20 -31.57 -22.90
C TYR A 350 4.16 -31.08 -21.88
N HIS A 351 4.54 -30.14 -21.02
CA HIS A 351 3.64 -29.59 -20.01
C HIS A 351 2.56 -28.67 -20.59
N SER A 352 2.91 -27.88 -21.60
CA SER A 352 1.97 -26.99 -22.28
C SER A 352 0.86 -27.77 -22.99
N LYS A 353 1.19 -28.84 -23.73
CA LYS A 353 0.18 -29.70 -24.41
C LYS A 353 -0.79 -30.39 -23.46
N ARG A 354 -0.37 -30.61 -22.21
CA ARG A 354 -1.18 -31.29 -21.19
C ARG A 354 -1.97 -30.32 -20.30
N ASN A 355 -1.89 -29.02 -20.60
CA ASN A 355 -2.44 -27.94 -19.79
C ASN A 355 -1.95 -27.96 -18.33
N ASP A 356 -0.74 -28.46 -18.08
CA ASP A 356 -0.23 -28.64 -16.72
C ASP A 356 -0.04 -27.28 -16.02
N PHE A 357 0.40 -26.24 -16.73
CA PHE A 357 0.53 -24.88 -16.18
C PHE A 357 -0.81 -24.30 -15.72
N SER A 358 -1.84 -24.36 -16.59
CA SER A 358 -3.17 -23.88 -16.27
C SER A 358 -3.79 -24.67 -15.10
N ARG A 359 -3.62 -26.00 -15.09
CA ARG A 359 -4.11 -26.86 -13.99
C ARG A 359 -3.44 -26.53 -12.67
N TRP A 360 -2.12 -26.41 -12.65
CA TRP A 360 -1.37 -26.04 -11.44
C TRP A 360 -1.83 -24.69 -10.90
N LEU A 361 -2.00 -23.68 -11.76
CA LEU A 361 -2.52 -22.37 -11.35
C LEU A 361 -3.94 -22.42 -10.79
N ARG A 362 -4.83 -23.25 -11.37
CA ARG A 362 -6.18 -23.47 -10.83
C ARG A 362 -6.13 -24.10 -9.44
N ALA A 363 -5.26 -25.09 -9.22
CA ALA A 363 -5.07 -25.71 -7.91
C ALA A 363 -4.60 -24.70 -6.83
N GLN A 364 -3.84 -23.68 -7.24
CA GLN A 364 -3.39 -22.59 -6.37
C GLN A 364 -4.37 -21.40 -6.29
N SER A 365 -5.61 -21.53 -6.77
CA SER A 365 -6.59 -20.45 -6.76
C SER A 365 -6.13 -19.20 -7.54
N LEU A 366 -5.45 -19.40 -8.68
CA LEU A 366 -5.02 -18.36 -9.63
C LEU A 366 -5.84 -18.44 -10.92
N TYR A 367 -7.16 -18.42 -10.79
CA TYR A 367 -8.11 -18.74 -11.87
C TYR A 367 -8.01 -17.79 -13.07
N THR A 368 -7.96 -16.47 -12.85
CA THR A 368 -7.79 -15.48 -13.93
C THR A 368 -6.55 -15.76 -14.78
N LEU A 369 -5.39 -15.98 -14.13
CA LEU A 369 -4.14 -16.29 -14.83
C LEU A 369 -4.22 -17.66 -15.50
N ALA A 370 -4.81 -18.66 -14.84
CA ALA A 370 -4.97 -19.99 -15.41
C ALA A 370 -5.79 -19.97 -16.71
N THR A 371 -6.83 -19.13 -16.78
CA THR A 371 -7.66 -18.94 -17.97
C THR A 371 -6.91 -18.19 -19.07
N MET A 372 -6.15 -17.14 -18.72
CA MET A 372 -5.26 -16.47 -19.68
C MET A 372 -4.24 -17.46 -20.29
N ILE A 373 -3.58 -18.26 -19.46
CA ILE A 373 -2.60 -19.25 -19.93
C ILE A 373 -3.24 -20.37 -20.73
N LYS A 374 -4.45 -20.83 -20.37
CA LYS A 374 -5.17 -21.86 -21.17
C LYS A 374 -5.42 -21.41 -22.61
N ASN A 375 -5.68 -20.12 -22.81
CA ASN A 375 -5.92 -19.55 -24.13
C ASN A 375 -4.63 -19.35 -24.95
N ILE A 376 -3.45 -19.45 -24.32
CA ILE A 376 -2.16 -19.45 -25.00
C ILE A 376 -1.95 -20.85 -25.60
N ASN A 377 -2.45 -21.06 -26.82
CA ASN A 377 -2.41 -22.36 -27.48
C ASN A 377 -1.09 -22.57 -28.24
N LEU A 378 -0.48 -23.76 -28.12
CA LEU A 378 0.65 -24.19 -28.97
C LEU A 378 0.24 -24.35 -30.44
N ASP A 379 -1.05 -24.52 -30.72
CA ASP A 379 -1.58 -24.62 -32.10
C ASP A 379 -1.88 -23.26 -32.73
N SER A 380 -1.44 -22.16 -32.12
CA SER A 380 -1.59 -20.78 -32.62
C SER A 380 -0.72 -20.46 -33.85
N GLY A 381 0.13 -21.40 -34.28
CA GLY A 381 1.06 -21.23 -35.41
C GLY A 381 2.37 -20.50 -35.05
N LEU A 382 2.56 -20.14 -33.78
CA LEU A 382 3.79 -19.58 -33.22
C LEU A 382 4.85 -20.65 -32.96
N ALA A 383 6.12 -20.27 -32.94
CA ALA A 383 7.19 -21.18 -32.52
C ALA A 383 7.09 -21.48 -31.01
N ASP A 384 7.50 -22.67 -30.57
CA ASP A 384 7.41 -23.08 -29.17
C ASP A 384 8.16 -22.11 -28.23
N GLU A 385 9.26 -21.50 -28.70
CA GLU A 385 9.99 -20.42 -28.02
C GLU A 385 9.15 -19.15 -27.82
N GLU A 386 8.40 -18.71 -28.83
CA GLU A 386 7.55 -17.51 -28.73
C GLU A 386 6.40 -17.73 -27.75
N VAL A 387 5.82 -18.93 -27.75
CA VAL A 387 4.80 -19.32 -26.77
C VAL A 387 5.36 -19.32 -25.35
N ARG A 388 6.61 -19.77 -25.18
CA ARG A 388 7.31 -19.74 -23.88
C ARG A 388 7.53 -18.32 -23.37
N ASP A 389 7.97 -17.41 -24.25
CA ASP A 389 8.17 -16.01 -23.90
C ASP A 389 6.85 -15.27 -23.61
N LEU A 390 5.79 -15.61 -24.34
CA LEU A 390 4.45 -15.10 -24.08
C LEU A 390 3.92 -15.56 -22.72
N LEU A 391 4.07 -16.84 -22.38
CA LEU A 391 3.67 -17.37 -21.07
C LEU A 391 4.50 -16.71 -19.95
N TYR A 392 5.82 -16.60 -20.12
CA TYR A 392 6.69 -15.89 -19.19
C TYR A 392 6.21 -14.46 -18.93
N THR A 393 5.94 -13.73 -20.01
CA THR A 393 5.52 -12.33 -19.96
C THR A 393 4.15 -12.20 -19.31
N THR A 394 3.21 -13.09 -19.63
CA THR A 394 1.86 -13.13 -19.05
C THR A 394 1.93 -13.34 -17.53
N ILE A 395 2.76 -14.28 -17.05
CA ILE A 395 2.95 -14.50 -15.61
C ILE A 395 3.57 -13.26 -14.96
N ARG A 396 4.61 -12.69 -15.56
CA ARG A 396 5.29 -11.49 -15.03
C ARG A 396 4.35 -10.30 -14.93
N ASP A 397 3.59 -10.04 -15.98
CA ASP A 397 2.69 -8.90 -16.06
C ASP A 397 1.53 -9.08 -15.07
N TYR A 398 0.99 -10.30 -14.93
CA TYR A 398 0.01 -10.61 -13.88
C TYR A 398 0.56 -10.36 -12.47
N ARG A 399 1.80 -10.76 -12.19
CA ARG A 399 2.48 -10.48 -10.91
C ARG A 399 2.61 -8.98 -10.67
N ALA A 400 3.06 -8.23 -11.68
CA ALA A 400 3.25 -6.79 -11.61
C ALA A 400 1.93 -6.01 -11.46
N GLU A 401 0.83 -6.45 -12.07
CA GLU A 401 -0.49 -5.83 -11.86
C GLU A 401 -1.02 -6.12 -10.45
N ARG A 402 -0.75 -7.30 -9.89
CA ARG A 402 -1.23 -7.69 -8.55
C ARG A 402 -0.51 -6.94 -7.42
N THR A 403 0.77 -6.64 -7.58
CA THR A 403 1.57 -5.89 -6.61
C THR A 403 1.29 -4.39 -6.61
N ARG A 404 0.71 -3.85 -7.69
CA ARG A 404 0.35 -2.43 -7.75
C ARG A 404 -0.78 -2.09 -6.79
N GLY A 405 -0.66 -0.94 -6.15
CA GLY A 405 -1.66 -0.43 -5.20
C GLY A 405 -1.79 -1.26 -3.91
N VAL A 406 -0.91 -2.23 -3.69
CA VAL A 406 -0.91 -3.08 -2.49
C VAL A 406 0.38 -2.88 -1.72
N ILE A 407 0.27 -2.78 -0.39
CA ILE A 407 1.43 -2.77 0.50
C ILE A 407 1.90 -4.21 0.69
N ALA A 408 3.03 -4.56 0.09
CA ALA A 408 3.64 -5.87 0.26
C ALA A 408 4.47 -5.95 1.56
N GLU A 409 4.38 -7.06 2.29
CA GLU A 409 5.35 -7.39 3.32
C GLU A 409 6.66 -7.82 2.65
N PHE A 410 7.75 -7.17 3.03
CA PHE A 410 9.05 -7.46 2.47
C PHE A 410 9.52 -8.84 2.93
N SER A 411 9.98 -9.65 1.99
CA SER A 411 10.64 -10.91 2.26
C SER A 411 11.86 -11.07 1.34
N PRO A 412 13.07 -11.34 1.89
CA PRO A 412 14.30 -11.48 1.11
C PRO A 412 14.24 -12.49 -0.03
N SER A 413 13.45 -13.55 0.10
CA SER A 413 13.33 -14.61 -0.92
C SER A 413 12.36 -14.24 -2.05
N SER A 414 11.33 -13.46 -1.73
CA SER A 414 10.25 -13.16 -2.69
C SER A 414 10.42 -11.81 -3.39
N TYR A 415 11.08 -10.82 -2.75
CA TYR A 415 11.23 -9.48 -3.29
C TYR A 415 11.94 -9.47 -4.65
N ASP A 416 11.35 -8.76 -5.62
CA ASP A 416 11.88 -8.59 -6.98
C ASP A 416 11.37 -7.29 -7.61
N ASP A 417 11.66 -7.13 -8.90
CA ASP A 417 11.28 -5.97 -9.71
C ASP A 417 9.79 -5.92 -10.07
N THR A 418 8.94 -6.83 -9.61
CA THR A 418 7.49 -6.68 -9.77
C THR A 418 6.87 -5.90 -8.61
N VAL A 419 7.54 -5.80 -7.45
CA VAL A 419 7.02 -5.12 -6.26
C VAL A 419 7.39 -3.64 -6.29
N LEU A 420 6.38 -2.76 -6.32
CA LEU A 420 6.58 -1.30 -6.31
C LEU A 420 6.59 -0.70 -4.89
N PHE A 421 5.79 -1.24 -3.97
CA PHE A 421 5.70 -0.74 -2.60
C PHE A 421 5.76 -1.88 -1.60
N SER A 422 6.73 -1.86 -0.69
CA SER A 422 6.85 -2.86 0.37
C SER A 422 7.23 -2.26 1.73
N ARG A 423 7.01 -3.02 2.80
CA ARG A 423 7.38 -2.65 4.17
C ARG A 423 8.25 -3.71 4.84
N ILE A 424 9.25 -3.28 5.61
CA ILE A 424 10.08 -4.12 6.47
C ILE A 424 9.63 -3.90 7.92
N GLY A 425 9.19 -4.98 8.58
CA GLY A 425 8.59 -4.95 9.91
C GLY A 425 7.07 -4.75 9.92
N LYS A 426 6.47 -4.81 11.12
CA LYS A 426 5.01 -4.81 11.32
C LYS A 426 4.46 -3.51 11.90
N GLY A 427 5.34 -2.61 12.34
CA GLY A 427 4.99 -1.29 12.86
C GLY A 427 4.40 -0.32 11.83
N SER A 428 4.29 0.95 12.21
CA SER A 428 3.77 2.01 11.34
C SER A 428 4.76 2.35 10.24
N MET A 429 4.24 2.79 9.09
CA MET A 429 5.03 3.28 7.95
C MET A 429 5.29 4.79 7.99
N GLY A 430 4.80 5.47 9.03
CA GLY A 430 4.80 6.94 9.11
C GLY A 430 3.83 7.60 8.12
N GLY A 431 3.76 8.93 8.16
CA GLY A 431 2.87 9.73 7.32
C GLY A 431 3.13 9.54 5.82
N LYS A 432 4.35 9.84 5.37
CA LYS A 432 4.67 9.86 3.94
C LYS A 432 4.49 8.50 3.29
N GLY A 433 4.88 7.46 4.03
CA GLY A 433 4.71 6.07 3.61
C GLY A 433 3.23 5.71 3.42
N ARG A 434 2.36 6.15 4.34
CA ARG A 434 0.90 5.96 4.22
C ARG A 434 0.33 6.76 3.05
N GLY A 435 0.70 8.03 2.88
CA GLY A 435 0.23 8.87 1.78
C GLY A 435 0.57 8.28 0.40
N LEU A 436 1.82 7.84 0.22
CA LEU A 436 2.26 7.16 -1.01
C LEU A 436 1.54 5.84 -1.27
N ALA A 437 1.39 5.01 -0.24
CA ALA A 437 0.65 3.76 -0.37
C ALA A 437 -0.83 4.00 -0.73
N PHE A 438 -1.43 5.02 -0.13
CA PHE A 438 -2.80 5.42 -0.37
C PHE A 438 -3.02 5.87 -1.81
N ILE A 439 -2.21 6.80 -2.33
CA ILE A 439 -2.40 7.29 -3.70
C ILE A 439 -2.14 6.21 -4.74
N ALA A 440 -1.17 5.31 -4.51
CA ALA A 440 -0.94 4.18 -5.40
C ALA A 440 -2.15 3.23 -5.47
N MET A 441 -2.86 3.05 -4.35
CA MET A 441 -4.12 2.30 -4.30
C MET A 441 -5.23 3.03 -5.06
N GLU A 442 -5.44 4.32 -4.80
CA GLU A 442 -6.47 5.14 -5.45
C GLU A 442 -6.27 5.23 -6.97
N MET A 443 -5.02 5.36 -7.42
CA MET A 443 -4.68 5.36 -8.85
C MET A 443 -5.06 4.05 -9.55
N LYS A 444 -4.87 2.92 -8.87
CA LYS A 444 -5.25 1.59 -9.37
C LYS A 444 -6.77 1.44 -9.39
N ALA A 445 -7.45 1.79 -8.31
CA ALA A 445 -8.91 1.67 -8.17
C ALA A 445 -9.65 2.51 -9.23
N ASN A 446 -9.11 3.67 -9.60
CA ASN A 446 -9.74 4.60 -10.54
C ASN A 446 -9.20 4.49 -11.99
N GLY A 447 -8.40 3.48 -12.32
CA GLY A 447 -7.91 3.24 -13.68
C GLY A 447 -7.13 4.42 -14.28
N VAL A 448 -6.35 5.12 -13.45
CA VAL A 448 -5.68 6.37 -13.87
C VAL A 448 -4.62 6.09 -14.95
N LYS A 449 -3.99 4.91 -14.91
CA LYS A 449 -2.99 4.50 -15.91
C LYS A 449 -3.61 4.36 -17.29
N GLU A 450 -4.79 3.75 -17.39
CA GLU A 450 -5.52 3.53 -18.63
C GLU A 450 -5.94 4.85 -19.28
N LYS A 451 -6.15 5.90 -18.46
CA LYS A 451 -6.44 7.26 -18.91
C LYS A 451 -5.25 7.94 -19.60
N TYR A 452 -4.01 7.57 -19.25
CA TYR A 452 -2.78 8.21 -19.72
C TYR A 452 -1.79 7.23 -20.36
N PRO A 453 -2.15 6.60 -21.50
CA PRO A 453 -1.29 5.60 -22.13
C PRO A 453 0.03 6.16 -22.67
N SER A 454 0.15 7.47 -22.88
CA SER A 454 1.38 8.11 -23.38
C SER A 454 2.43 8.40 -22.30
N VAL A 455 2.11 8.19 -21.02
CA VAL A 455 2.99 8.50 -19.88
C VAL A 455 3.05 7.28 -18.96
N TYR A 456 4.22 6.94 -18.45
CA TYR A 456 4.34 5.94 -17.40
C TYR A 456 4.06 6.60 -16.04
N LEU A 457 2.77 6.64 -15.68
CA LEU A 457 2.31 7.22 -14.42
C LEU A 457 2.40 6.18 -13.29
N SER A 458 3.24 6.44 -12.28
CA SER A 458 3.42 5.52 -11.15
C SER A 458 3.91 6.23 -9.88
N ILE A 459 4.09 5.46 -8.81
CA ILE A 459 4.96 5.85 -7.70
C ILE A 459 6.34 5.21 -7.92
N PRO A 460 7.45 5.86 -7.52
CA PRO A 460 8.75 5.22 -7.56
C PRO A 460 8.77 3.98 -6.67
N ARG A 461 9.66 3.03 -6.98
CA ARG A 461 9.85 1.85 -6.13
C ARG A 461 10.24 2.29 -4.73
N THR A 462 9.44 1.87 -3.77
CA THR A 462 9.46 2.38 -2.40
C THR A 462 9.46 1.21 -1.42
N ILE A 463 10.37 1.25 -0.44
CA ILE A 463 10.44 0.32 0.67
C ILE A 463 10.40 1.12 1.95
N VAL A 464 9.54 0.74 2.89
CA VAL A 464 9.42 1.44 4.18
C VAL A 464 9.97 0.58 5.30
N ILE A 465 10.99 1.06 6.00
CA ILE A 465 11.42 0.54 7.29
C ILE A 465 10.46 1.08 8.34
N THR A 466 9.71 0.19 8.99
CA THR A 466 8.68 0.59 9.95
C THR A 466 9.25 1.11 11.27
N THR A 467 8.43 1.86 12.02
CA THR A 467 8.80 2.44 13.33
C THR A 467 9.27 1.41 14.36
N GLU A 468 8.82 0.16 14.26
CA GLU A 468 9.26 -0.95 15.11
C GLU A 468 10.77 -1.17 15.04
N LEU A 469 11.36 -1.03 13.85
CA LEU A 469 12.80 -1.23 13.65
C LEU A 469 13.62 -0.05 14.14
N PHE A 470 13.03 1.15 14.22
CA PHE A 470 13.63 2.29 14.90
C PHE A 470 13.70 2.06 16.41
N ASP A 471 12.62 1.59 17.03
CA ASP A 471 12.60 1.23 18.45
C ASP A 471 13.62 0.12 18.75
N ALA A 472 13.64 -0.94 17.94
CA ALA A 472 14.60 -2.04 18.07
C ALA A 472 16.06 -1.55 17.93
N PHE A 473 16.33 -0.62 17.02
CA PHE A 473 17.65 0.01 16.87
C PHE A 473 18.04 0.81 18.11
N ARG A 474 17.13 1.63 18.67
CA ARG A 474 17.41 2.42 19.88
C ARG A 474 17.70 1.52 21.08
N GLN A 475 16.87 0.50 21.30
CA GLN A 475 17.04 -0.46 22.39
C GLN A 475 18.36 -1.22 22.29
N LEU A 476 18.70 -1.72 21.10
CA LEU A 476 19.96 -2.45 20.87
C LEU A 476 21.20 -1.62 21.22
N ASN A 477 21.13 -0.30 21.08
CA ASN A 477 22.24 0.63 21.25
C ASN A 477 22.14 1.47 22.54
N ASN A 478 21.16 1.22 23.41
CA ASN A 478 20.91 1.97 24.65
C ASN A 478 20.76 3.49 24.44
N LEU A 479 20.13 3.90 23.34
CA LEU A 479 19.96 5.32 22.99
C LEU A 479 18.83 6.01 23.76
N GLU A 480 18.08 5.30 24.59
CA GLU A 480 16.94 5.85 25.35
C GLU A 480 17.37 6.73 26.54
N ASN A 481 18.56 6.52 27.08
CA ASN A 481 19.05 7.20 28.29
C ASN A 481 20.00 8.38 28.01
N ILE A 482 20.03 8.88 26.78
CA ILE A 482 20.95 9.93 26.35
C ILE A 482 20.27 11.29 26.51
N ASP A 483 20.97 12.21 27.17
CA ASP A 483 20.55 13.61 27.23
C ASP A 483 20.90 14.32 25.92
N TYR A 484 19.98 14.26 24.96
CA TYR A 484 20.16 14.93 23.68
C TYR A 484 20.18 16.46 23.82
N GLU A 485 19.59 17.04 24.86
CA GLU A 485 19.50 18.50 25.05
C GLU A 485 20.87 19.17 25.20
N SER A 486 21.84 18.46 25.77
CA SER A 486 23.20 18.96 25.95
C SER A 486 24.13 18.72 24.75
N MET A 487 23.64 18.09 23.68
CA MET A 487 24.45 17.71 22.51
C MET A 487 24.17 18.57 21.27
N THR A 488 25.22 18.76 20.45
CA THR A 488 25.13 19.33 19.11
C THR A 488 24.65 18.30 18.08
N ASP A 489 24.07 18.77 16.97
CA ASP A 489 23.55 17.89 15.91
C ASP A 489 24.65 16.98 15.31
N ASP A 490 25.89 17.48 15.20
CA ASP A 490 27.06 16.70 14.77
C ASP A 490 27.43 15.57 15.75
N GLU A 491 27.36 15.83 17.05
CA GLU A 491 27.62 14.82 18.08
C GLU A 491 26.55 13.73 18.08
N ILE A 492 25.28 14.14 17.94
CA ILE A 492 24.14 13.22 17.80
C ILE A 492 24.32 12.38 16.52
N LEU A 493 24.70 12.98 15.40
CA LEU A 493 24.92 12.26 14.16
C LEU A 493 26.04 11.23 14.29
N ARG A 494 27.19 11.59 14.89
CA ARG A 494 28.29 10.63 15.13
C ARG A 494 27.85 9.44 15.99
N LEU A 495 27.12 9.71 17.07
CA LEU A 495 26.55 8.68 17.94
C LEU A 495 25.69 7.67 17.17
N PHE A 496 24.80 8.15 16.30
CA PHE A 496 23.95 7.28 15.47
C PHE A 496 24.74 6.54 14.37
N LEU A 497 25.76 7.19 13.79
CA LEU A 497 26.63 6.56 12.79
C LEU A 497 27.43 5.39 13.36
N ASP A 498 27.87 5.47 14.62
CA ASP A 498 28.63 4.42 15.31
C ASP A 498 27.75 3.27 15.83
N ALA A 499 26.46 3.51 16.05
CA ALA A 499 25.50 2.52 16.55
C ALA A 499 25.32 1.31 15.60
N LYS A 500 24.99 0.13 16.12
CA LYS A 500 24.79 -1.10 15.33
C LYS A 500 23.38 -1.21 14.79
N ILE A 501 23.24 -1.63 13.52
CA ILE A 501 21.93 -1.96 12.92
C ILE A 501 21.55 -3.40 13.29
N PRO A 502 20.27 -3.69 13.63
CA PRO A 502 19.80 -5.05 13.87
C PRO A 502 20.12 -6.02 12.73
N GLU A 503 20.55 -7.25 13.05
CA GLU A 503 21.00 -8.24 12.06
C GLU A 503 19.92 -8.61 11.03
N ILE A 504 18.66 -8.67 11.46
CA ILE A 504 17.51 -8.93 10.57
C ILE A 504 17.41 -7.84 9.51
N LEU A 505 17.53 -6.56 9.92
CA LEU A 505 17.49 -5.43 9.00
C LEU A 505 18.71 -5.42 8.07
N ASP A 506 19.91 -5.77 8.54
CA ASP A 506 21.09 -5.90 7.68
C ASP A 506 20.86 -6.88 6.51
N ARG A 507 20.38 -8.08 6.82
CA ARG A 507 20.08 -9.11 5.83
C ARG A 507 19.05 -8.64 4.83
N ASP A 508 18.00 -7.97 5.31
CA ASP A 508 16.91 -7.50 4.47
C ASP A 508 17.38 -6.37 3.53
N LEU A 509 18.20 -5.41 4.02
CA LEU A 509 18.81 -4.36 3.20
C LEU A 509 19.75 -4.93 2.11
N ARG A 510 20.47 -6.01 2.40
CA ARG A 510 21.27 -6.71 1.36
C ARG A 510 20.38 -7.25 0.25
N ALA A 511 19.23 -7.84 0.58
CA ALA A 511 18.28 -8.32 -0.41
C ALA A 511 17.66 -7.17 -1.22
N VAL A 512 17.35 -6.04 -0.58
CA VAL A 512 16.90 -4.80 -1.26
C VAL A 512 17.89 -4.36 -2.34
N LEU A 513 19.19 -4.28 -2.02
CA LEU A 513 20.23 -3.81 -2.94
C LEU A 513 20.55 -4.77 -4.10
N ARG A 514 20.12 -6.03 -4.01
CA ARG A 514 20.17 -6.96 -5.15
C ARG A 514 19.21 -6.54 -6.26
N VAL A 515 18.06 -5.98 -5.90
CA VAL A 515 17.02 -5.56 -6.83
C VAL A 515 17.17 -4.08 -7.23
N LEU A 516 17.39 -3.20 -6.25
CA LEU A 516 17.49 -1.77 -6.53
C LEU A 516 18.88 -1.40 -7.03
N LYS A 517 18.98 -1.03 -8.31
CA LYS A 517 20.25 -0.64 -8.98
C LYS A 517 20.37 0.84 -9.35
N LYS A 518 19.27 1.60 -9.29
CA LYS A 518 19.26 3.05 -9.50
C LYS A 518 19.60 3.81 -8.20
N PRO A 519 19.97 5.10 -8.27
CA PRO A 519 20.16 5.95 -7.09
C PRO A 519 18.96 5.95 -6.15
N LEU A 520 19.21 6.14 -4.85
CA LEU A 520 18.21 6.00 -3.79
C LEU A 520 18.08 7.28 -2.98
N SER A 521 16.84 7.65 -2.67
CA SER A 521 16.49 8.65 -1.67
C SER A 521 16.05 7.93 -0.39
N ILE A 522 16.64 8.33 0.73
CA ILE A 522 16.33 7.85 2.07
C ILE A 522 15.65 9.01 2.79
N ARG A 523 14.34 8.89 3.04
CA ARG A 523 13.49 9.97 3.55
C ARG A 523 12.93 9.60 4.92
N SER A 524 12.80 10.60 5.78
CA SER A 524 12.01 10.52 7.01
C SER A 524 10.54 10.28 6.70
N SER A 525 9.89 9.44 7.50
CA SER A 525 8.43 9.24 7.51
C SER A 525 8.00 9.14 8.96
N SER A 526 7.84 10.28 9.60
CA SER A 526 7.48 10.40 11.01
C SER A 526 6.03 9.98 11.26
N LEU A 527 5.69 9.57 12.48
CA LEU A 527 4.30 9.27 12.84
C LEU A 527 3.40 10.51 12.74
N LEU A 528 3.91 11.64 13.21
CA LEU A 528 3.20 12.90 13.33
C LEU A 528 3.27 13.76 12.05
N GLU A 529 4.24 13.49 11.17
CA GLU A 529 4.55 14.27 9.97
C GLU A 529 3.39 14.46 8.98
N ASP A 530 2.46 13.49 8.91
CA ASP A 530 1.18 13.64 8.18
C ASP A 530 -0.01 13.32 9.09
N SER A 531 0.06 13.69 10.37
CA SER A 531 -1.13 13.74 11.21
C SER A 531 -2.07 14.83 10.66
N HIS A 532 -3.37 14.51 10.55
CA HIS A 532 -4.37 15.42 9.98
C HIS A 532 -4.37 16.83 10.61
N PHE A 533 -3.93 16.94 11.86
CA PHE A 533 -4.00 18.18 12.64
C PHE A 533 -2.66 18.92 12.77
N GLN A 534 -1.49 18.29 12.53
CA GLN A 534 -0.18 18.91 12.78
C GLN A 534 0.93 18.34 11.86
N PRO A 535 0.97 18.66 10.55
CA PRO A 535 2.01 18.20 9.65
C PRO A 535 3.39 18.81 9.97
N PHE A 536 4.44 17.97 9.96
CA PHE A 536 5.84 18.35 10.24
C PHE A 536 6.59 18.50 8.92
N ALA A 537 6.43 19.62 8.22
CA ALA A 537 6.97 19.76 6.88
C ALA A 537 8.42 20.30 6.93
N GLY A 538 9.38 19.55 6.37
CA GLY A 538 10.77 20.01 6.20
C GLY A 538 11.62 20.04 7.48
N VAL A 539 11.18 19.38 8.55
CA VAL A 539 11.89 19.35 9.84
C VAL A 539 12.98 18.27 9.91
N TYR A 540 12.77 17.17 9.20
CA TYR A 540 13.65 15.99 9.25
C TYR A 540 14.51 15.85 8.00
N GLN A 541 15.64 15.15 8.14
CA GLN A 541 16.62 15.01 7.07
C GLN A 541 16.14 14.05 5.97
N THR A 542 16.46 14.39 4.73
CA THR A 542 16.46 13.46 3.59
C THR A 542 17.88 13.34 3.05
N SER A 543 18.30 12.12 2.74
CA SER A 543 19.64 11.82 2.20
C SER A 543 19.51 11.09 0.86
N MET A 544 20.38 11.42 -0.11
CA MET A 544 20.42 10.71 -1.39
C MET A 544 21.77 9.98 -1.57
N ILE A 545 21.73 8.77 -2.13
CA ILE A 545 22.94 7.98 -2.39
C ILE A 545 23.00 7.54 -3.85
N SER A 546 24.21 7.54 -4.42
CA SER A 546 24.47 7.14 -5.81
C SER A 546 24.14 5.66 -6.07
N ASN A 547 24.21 4.82 -5.02
CA ASN A 547 23.97 3.39 -5.07
C ASN A 547 24.93 2.67 -6.07
N ARG A 548 26.17 3.17 -6.21
CA ARG A 548 27.22 2.63 -7.09
C ARG A 548 28.35 1.92 -6.32
N GLY A 549 29.07 1.04 -7.01
CA GLY A 549 30.23 0.32 -6.47
C GLY A 549 29.92 -1.10 -6.00
N SER A 550 30.77 -1.65 -5.12
CA SER A 550 30.58 -3.00 -4.58
C SER A 550 29.34 -3.08 -3.69
N ASP A 551 28.76 -4.28 -3.57
CA ASP A 551 27.58 -4.48 -2.71
C ASP A 551 27.83 -4.08 -1.25
N ASP A 552 29.06 -4.26 -0.73
CA ASP A 552 29.41 -3.81 0.62
C ASP A 552 29.50 -2.29 0.74
N LYS A 553 30.03 -1.58 -0.28
CA LYS A 553 30.03 -0.12 -0.30
C LYS A 553 28.60 0.42 -0.31
N ARG A 554 27.78 -0.08 -1.23
CA ARG A 554 26.37 0.31 -1.39
C ARG A 554 25.57 0.07 -0.10
N LEU A 555 25.79 -1.07 0.54
CA LEU A 555 25.18 -1.37 1.83
C LEU A 555 25.65 -0.43 2.94
N SER A 556 26.95 -0.13 3.01
CA SER A 556 27.51 0.80 3.99
C SER A 556 26.90 2.19 3.87
N GLU A 557 26.82 2.73 2.65
CA GLU A 557 26.21 4.04 2.39
C GLU A 557 24.72 4.07 2.73
N LEU A 558 23.96 3.04 2.35
CA LEU A 558 22.55 2.92 2.68
C LEU A 558 22.33 2.91 4.20
N LYS A 559 23.14 2.17 4.95
CA LYS A 559 23.07 2.14 6.41
C LYS A 559 23.37 3.50 7.03
N LYS A 560 24.40 4.20 6.53
CA LYS A 560 24.74 5.56 6.98
C LYS A 560 23.55 6.50 6.75
N ALA A 561 22.95 6.48 5.56
CA ALA A 561 21.81 7.33 5.23
C ALA A 561 20.60 7.04 6.14
N ILE A 562 20.27 5.77 6.41
CA ILE A 562 19.18 5.39 7.34
C ILE A 562 19.45 5.95 8.74
N LYS A 563 20.69 5.81 9.24
CA LYS A 563 21.10 6.33 10.55
C LYS A 563 21.05 7.86 10.61
N THR A 564 21.43 8.54 9.53
CA THR A 564 21.33 10.01 9.42
C THR A 564 19.88 10.46 9.54
N VAL A 565 18.95 9.79 8.86
CA VAL A 565 17.51 10.09 8.99
C VAL A 565 17.02 9.84 10.42
N TRP A 566 17.38 8.72 11.04
CA TRP A 566 17.02 8.45 12.43
C TRP A 566 17.60 9.47 13.42
N ALA A 567 18.85 9.89 13.23
CA ALA A 567 19.49 10.93 14.04
C ALA A 567 18.75 12.26 13.95
N SER A 568 18.23 12.60 12.77
CA SER A 568 17.52 13.87 12.55
C SER A 568 16.28 14.07 13.42
N THR A 569 15.72 12.99 13.97
CA THR A 569 14.63 13.04 14.96
C THR A 569 15.03 13.84 16.21
N TYR A 570 16.32 13.87 16.55
CA TYR A 570 16.86 14.50 17.76
C TYR A 570 17.63 15.80 17.48
N PHE A 571 17.67 16.24 16.21
CA PHE A 571 18.34 17.49 15.87
C PHE A 571 17.63 18.70 16.48
N TRP A 572 18.35 19.81 16.59
CA TRP A 572 17.84 21.04 17.20
C TRP A 572 16.54 21.50 16.55
N ALA A 573 16.47 21.54 15.22
CA ALA A 573 15.27 21.96 14.50
C ALA A 573 14.03 21.09 14.82
N ALA A 574 14.21 19.77 14.93
CA ALA A 574 13.14 18.84 15.28
C ALA A 574 12.66 18.99 16.72
N ARG A 575 13.59 19.16 17.66
CA ARG A 575 13.27 19.40 19.08
C ARG A 575 12.53 20.71 19.28
N GLU A 576 12.98 21.79 18.63
CA GLU A 576 12.36 23.09 18.76
C GLU A 576 10.94 23.11 18.16
N TYR A 577 10.75 22.39 17.05
CA TYR A 577 9.41 22.21 16.49
C TYR A 577 8.51 21.44 17.47
N LEU A 578 8.97 20.31 18.03
CA LEU A 578 8.16 19.51 18.97
C LEU A 578 7.76 20.32 20.22
N ARG A 579 8.64 21.18 20.74
CA ARG A 579 8.32 22.10 21.86
C ARG A 579 7.19 23.08 21.55
N SER A 580 6.99 23.45 20.30
CA SER A 580 5.87 24.28 19.86
C SER A 580 4.54 23.51 19.73
N THR A 581 4.58 22.19 19.91
CA THR A 581 3.40 21.30 19.86
C THR A 581 3.10 20.69 21.23
N LEU A 582 1.96 19.99 21.36
CA LEU A 582 1.59 19.27 22.58
C LEU A 582 2.29 17.90 22.72
N HIS A 583 3.17 17.54 21.79
CA HIS A 583 3.79 16.21 21.72
C HIS A 583 5.16 16.18 22.40
N SER A 584 5.49 15.03 22.98
CA SER A 584 6.81 14.79 23.58
C SER A 584 7.77 14.14 22.58
N LEU A 585 9.08 14.36 22.77
CA LEU A 585 10.14 13.72 21.98
C LEU A 585 10.11 12.18 22.06
N ASP A 586 9.66 11.62 23.18
CA ASP A 586 9.59 10.17 23.38
C ASP A 586 8.44 9.50 22.61
N GLU A 587 7.40 10.26 22.26
CA GLU A 587 6.28 9.79 21.44
C GLU A 587 6.61 9.79 19.94
N GLU A 588 7.63 10.54 19.54
CA GLU A 588 8.02 10.66 18.14
C GLU A 588 8.77 9.42 17.66
N LYS A 589 8.18 8.71 16.69
CA LYS A 589 8.79 7.53 16.06
C LYS A 589 9.00 7.73 14.58
N MET A 590 10.17 7.31 14.12
CA MET A 590 10.62 7.56 12.75
C MET A 590 10.61 6.27 11.92
N ALA A 591 9.70 6.17 10.95
CA ALA A 591 9.86 5.23 9.85
C ALA A 591 10.80 5.84 8.79
N VAL A 592 11.43 4.99 7.97
CA VAL A 592 12.35 5.43 6.93
C VAL A 592 11.91 4.89 5.57
N ILE A 593 11.75 5.78 4.61
CA ILE A 593 11.42 5.43 3.22
C ILE A 593 12.71 5.33 2.41
N ILE A 594 12.94 4.18 1.78
CA ILE A 594 13.98 3.98 0.76
C ILE A 594 13.27 3.98 -0.59
N GLN A 595 13.55 4.98 -1.43
CA GLN A 595 12.85 5.21 -2.69
C GLN A 595 13.83 5.36 -3.84
N GLN A 596 13.54 4.78 -5.01
CA GLN A 596 14.32 5.05 -6.22
C GLN A 596 14.13 6.49 -6.70
N ILE A 597 15.22 7.17 -7.02
CA ILE A 597 15.18 8.54 -7.55
C ILE A 597 14.73 8.50 -9.00
N THR A 598 13.67 9.26 -9.31
CA THR A 598 13.20 9.47 -10.70
C THR A 598 14.16 10.43 -11.41
N GLY A 599 14.56 10.08 -12.63
CA GLY A 599 15.51 10.85 -13.41
C GLY A 599 16.47 9.96 -14.21
N SER A 600 17.39 10.63 -14.89
CA SER A 600 18.37 10.03 -15.79
C SER A 600 19.79 10.53 -15.47
N GLU A 601 20.79 9.80 -15.97
CA GLU A 601 22.20 10.16 -15.82
C GLU A 601 22.68 11.10 -16.94
N HIS A 602 23.37 12.16 -16.53
CA HIS A 602 24.00 13.15 -17.39
C HIS A 602 25.44 13.39 -16.89
N ASP A 603 26.41 12.75 -17.54
CA ASP A 603 27.86 12.90 -17.26
C ASP A 603 28.25 12.77 -15.77
N GLY A 604 27.81 11.67 -15.15
CA GLY A 604 28.09 11.41 -13.73
C GLY A 604 27.15 12.11 -12.75
N TYR A 605 26.14 12.83 -13.23
CA TYR A 605 25.10 13.46 -12.40
C TYR A 605 23.73 12.86 -12.66
N TRP A 606 22.90 12.75 -11.64
CA TRP A 606 21.54 12.21 -11.74
C TRP A 606 20.50 13.23 -11.33
N TYR A 607 19.52 13.47 -12.21
CA TYR A 607 18.41 14.39 -11.96
C TYR A 607 17.21 14.12 -12.88
N PRO A 608 15.98 14.49 -12.47
CA PRO A 608 14.83 14.53 -13.37
C PRO A 608 14.81 15.82 -14.20
N ASN A 609 14.16 15.78 -15.36
CA ASN A 609 13.99 16.98 -16.19
C ASN A 609 13.04 17.99 -15.55
N ILE A 610 11.99 17.50 -14.86
CA ILE A 610 11.02 18.35 -14.17
C ILE A 610 10.81 17.80 -12.76
N SER A 611 10.85 18.67 -11.76
CA SER A 611 10.30 18.41 -10.44
C SER A 611 9.22 19.44 -10.13
N GLY A 612 8.26 19.09 -9.29
CA GLY A 612 7.19 20.01 -8.95
C GLY A 612 6.45 19.70 -7.67
N VAL A 613 5.82 20.75 -7.14
CA VAL A 613 4.87 20.70 -6.03
C VAL A 613 3.56 21.29 -6.54
N ALA A 614 2.44 20.62 -6.27
CA ALA A 614 1.13 21.12 -6.65
C ALA A 614 0.14 21.00 -5.51
N ARG A 615 -0.76 21.98 -5.42
CA ARG A 615 -1.79 22.09 -4.38
C ARG A 615 -3.15 22.21 -5.05
N SER A 616 -4.12 21.51 -4.48
CA SER A 616 -5.53 21.57 -4.91
C SER A 616 -6.20 22.91 -4.60
N LEU A 617 -5.66 23.66 -3.62
CA LEU A 617 -6.14 24.97 -3.23
C LEU A 617 -5.07 26.05 -3.48
N ASN A 618 -5.48 27.13 -4.14
CA ASN A 618 -4.69 28.34 -4.35
C ASN A 618 -5.24 29.46 -3.47
N TYR A 619 -4.51 29.84 -2.42
CA TYR A 619 -4.92 30.93 -1.51
C TYR A 619 -4.89 32.32 -2.15
N TYR A 620 -4.15 32.48 -3.26
CA TYR A 620 -4.01 33.76 -3.95
C TYR A 620 -4.22 33.58 -5.45
N PRO A 621 -5.48 33.36 -5.88
CA PRO A 621 -5.82 33.25 -7.28
C PRO A 621 -5.68 34.62 -7.97
N ILE A 622 -5.10 34.61 -9.16
CA ILE A 622 -5.01 35.82 -10.01
C ILE A 622 -6.34 36.04 -10.75
N PRO A 623 -6.63 37.25 -11.26
CA PRO A 623 -7.88 37.52 -11.97
C PRO A 623 -8.18 36.48 -13.06
N GLY A 624 -9.35 35.85 -12.98
CA GLY A 624 -9.76 34.78 -13.88
C GLY A 624 -9.48 33.35 -13.37
N GLN A 625 -8.84 33.19 -12.21
CA GLN A 625 -8.69 31.92 -11.48
C GLN A 625 -9.59 31.89 -10.23
N LYS A 626 -9.93 30.68 -9.78
CA LYS A 626 -10.58 30.41 -8.50
C LYS A 626 -9.60 29.74 -7.54
N ALA A 627 -9.89 29.77 -6.24
CA ALA A 627 -9.06 29.08 -5.26
C ALA A 627 -9.01 27.57 -5.54
N GLU A 628 -10.12 26.98 -5.96
CA GLU A 628 -10.25 25.55 -6.27
C GLU A 628 -9.65 25.15 -7.63
N ASP A 629 -9.16 26.10 -8.42
CA ASP A 629 -8.45 25.81 -9.68
C ASP A 629 -7.04 25.22 -9.41
N GLY A 630 -6.57 25.31 -8.16
CA GLY A 630 -5.26 24.82 -7.72
C GLY A 630 -4.08 25.64 -8.22
N VAL A 631 -2.89 25.32 -7.70
CA VAL A 631 -1.62 25.96 -8.05
C VAL A 631 -0.51 24.91 -8.15
N GLY A 632 0.34 25.03 -9.16
CA GLY A 632 1.52 24.19 -9.36
C GLY A 632 2.79 25.03 -9.45
N MET A 633 3.89 24.45 -8.99
CA MET A 633 5.24 25.00 -9.03
C MET A 633 6.16 23.99 -9.72
N LEU A 634 6.92 24.43 -10.73
CA LEU A 634 7.83 23.60 -11.51
C LEU A 634 9.27 24.10 -11.36
N SER A 635 10.22 23.16 -11.38
CA SER A 635 11.66 23.41 -11.41
C SER A 635 12.35 22.39 -12.33
N PHE A 636 13.50 22.77 -12.89
CA PHE A 636 14.42 21.82 -13.51
C PHE A 636 15.31 21.17 -12.43
N GLY A 637 15.65 19.90 -12.60
CA GLY A 637 16.46 19.14 -11.64
C GLY A 637 15.68 18.65 -10.42
N LEU A 638 16.41 18.28 -9.35
CA LEU A 638 15.80 17.77 -8.12
C LEU A 638 14.99 18.86 -7.39
N GLY A 639 13.88 18.45 -6.76
CA GLY A 639 12.88 19.36 -6.16
C GLY A 639 13.33 20.20 -4.98
N LYS A 640 14.58 20.05 -4.52
CA LYS A 640 15.17 20.87 -3.44
C LYS A 640 15.08 22.36 -3.72
N MET A 641 15.13 22.78 -4.99
CA MET A 641 14.95 24.20 -5.36
C MET A 641 13.57 24.77 -4.97
N ILE A 642 12.52 23.97 -5.09
CA ILE A 642 11.16 24.40 -4.74
C ILE A 642 10.98 24.40 -3.22
N VAL A 643 11.50 23.35 -2.57
CA VAL A 643 11.33 23.07 -1.15
C VAL A 643 12.14 24.04 -0.27
N ASP A 644 13.44 24.20 -0.56
CA ASP A 644 14.39 24.93 0.30
C ASP A 644 14.63 26.37 -0.17
N GLU A 645 14.66 26.60 -1.49
CA GLU A 645 15.00 27.92 -2.07
C GLU A 645 13.79 28.73 -2.56
N GLY A 646 12.62 28.10 -2.72
CA GLY A 646 11.39 28.77 -3.18
C GLY A 646 11.42 29.30 -4.62
N THR A 647 12.49 29.02 -5.39
CA THR A 647 12.62 29.43 -6.79
C THR A 647 11.90 28.42 -7.69
N SER A 648 10.80 28.84 -8.32
CA SER A 648 10.00 27.96 -9.16
C SER A 648 9.15 28.70 -10.20
N PHE A 649 8.78 27.99 -11.27
CA PHE A 649 7.81 28.45 -12.26
C PHE A 649 6.39 28.11 -11.81
N ARG A 650 5.61 29.14 -11.45
CA ARG A 650 4.22 28.99 -10.99
C ARG A 650 3.24 28.88 -12.16
N PHE A 651 2.27 27.97 -12.08
CA PHE A 651 1.19 27.84 -13.05
C PHE A 651 -0.11 27.34 -12.39
N CYS A 652 -1.24 27.45 -13.08
CA CYS A 652 -2.53 26.89 -12.65
C CYS A 652 -2.81 25.59 -13.41
N PRO A 653 -2.89 24.41 -12.75
CA PRO A 653 -3.15 23.13 -13.41
C PRO A 653 -4.46 23.09 -14.21
N ALA A 654 -5.51 23.78 -13.73
CA ALA A 654 -6.79 23.86 -14.45
C ALA A 654 -6.74 24.80 -15.67
N LYS A 655 -5.83 25.78 -15.68
CA LYS A 655 -5.69 26.81 -16.72
C LYS A 655 -4.22 27.02 -17.12
N PRO A 656 -3.53 25.99 -17.64
CA PRO A 656 -2.07 26.03 -17.84
C PRO A 656 -1.60 26.97 -18.96
N ARG A 657 -2.53 27.42 -19.82
CA ARG A 657 -2.24 28.33 -20.94
C ARG A 657 -2.34 29.81 -20.57
N MET A 658 -2.89 30.13 -19.40
CA MET A 658 -2.89 31.52 -18.94
C MET A 658 -1.46 31.95 -18.60
N PRO A 659 -1.05 33.20 -18.92
CA PRO A 659 0.23 33.72 -18.49
C PRO A 659 0.32 33.62 -16.95
N SER A 660 1.40 33.06 -16.44
CA SER A 660 1.75 33.21 -15.03
C SER A 660 2.25 34.63 -14.80
N ASP A 661 1.96 35.23 -13.64
CA ASP A 661 2.41 36.58 -13.26
C ASP A 661 3.94 36.76 -13.31
N SER A 662 4.70 35.66 -13.40
CA SER A 662 6.17 35.64 -13.53
C SER A 662 6.73 36.28 -14.81
N LEU A 663 5.91 36.78 -15.73
CA LEU A 663 6.38 37.43 -16.97
C LEU A 663 6.75 38.91 -16.80
N SER A 664 6.53 39.53 -15.63
CA SER A 664 6.80 40.97 -15.40
C SER A 664 8.01 41.30 -14.51
N GLY A 665 8.85 40.34 -14.10
CA GLY A 665 10.07 40.63 -13.33
C GLY A 665 11.15 39.56 -13.48
N GLU A 666 12.42 39.99 -13.57
CA GLU A 666 13.62 39.15 -13.72
C GLU A 666 13.84 38.12 -12.57
N SER A 667 12.97 38.09 -11.55
CA SER A 667 13.12 37.36 -10.30
C SER A 667 12.56 35.93 -10.27
N SER A 668 12.23 35.31 -11.42
CA SER A 668 11.66 33.95 -11.46
C SER A 668 12.38 32.96 -12.38
N SER A 669 13.53 33.31 -12.96
CA SER A 669 14.30 32.38 -13.80
C SER A 669 15.32 31.64 -12.95
N GLN A 670 15.09 30.35 -12.73
CA GLN A 670 16.05 29.45 -12.14
C GLN A 670 17.38 29.49 -12.94
N ASP A 671 18.49 29.80 -12.28
CA ASP A 671 19.84 29.87 -12.89
C ASP A 671 20.72 28.65 -12.52
N ARG A 672 20.39 27.98 -11.41
CA ARG A 672 21.04 26.79 -10.88
C ARG A 672 20.04 25.66 -10.60
N PHE A 673 20.50 24.43 -10.51
CA PHE A 673 19.67 23.29 -10.14
C PHE A 673 20.44 22.28 -9.29
N TYR A 674 19.72 21.50 -8.50
CA TYR A 674 20.33 20.43 -7.71
C TYR A 674 20.35 19.11 -8.48
N ALA A 675 21.50 18.43 -8.42
CA ALA A 675 21.71 17.09 -8.95
C ALA A 675 22.45 16.21 -7.93
N LEU A 676 22.29 14.90 -8.04
CA LEU A 676 23.05 13.93 -7.28
C LEU A 676 24.34 13.60 -8.03
N ASP A 677 25.49 13.76 -7.38
CA ASP A 677 26.77 13.31 -7.91
C ASP A 677 26.90 11.79 -7.73
N LEU A 678 27.09 11.06 -8.83
CA LEU A 678 27.19 9.61 -8.83
C LEU A 678 28.60 9.10 -8.49
N ASN A 679 29.60 9.99 -8.48
CA ASN A 679 30.99 9.65 -8.24
C ASN A 679 31.44 9.93 -6.80
N SER A 680 30.71 10.78 -6.07
CA SER A 680 30.97 11.09 -4.67
C SER A 680 30.46 9.99 -3.73
N ASP A 681 31.25 9.70 -2.70
CA ASP A 681 30.86 8.82 -1.59
C ASP A 681 29.91 9.56 -0.65
N PHE A 682 28.97 8.83 -0.05
CA PHE A 682 28.05 9.45 0.92
C PHE A 682 28.75 9.78 2.25
N ALA A 683 28.92 11.08 2.52
CA ALA A 683 29.60 11.63 3.70
C ALA A 683 28.67 12.57 4.50
N PRO A 684 27.80 12.04 5.39
CA PRO A 684 26.72 12.80 6.01
C PRO A 684 27.14 13.89 6.99
N LEU A 685 28.38 13.87 7.50
CA LEU A 685 28.94 14.92 8.36
C LEU A 685 29.39 16.15 7.55
N GLU A 686 29.63 16.00 6.25
CA GLU A 686 30.04 17.09 5.37
C GLU A 686 28.84 17.63 4.59
N ASN A 687 28.08 16.71 3.98
CA ASN A 687 26.83 17.02 3.32
C ASN A 687 25.82 15.88 3.53
N SER A 688 24.82 16.15 4.38
CA SER A 688 23.81 15.18 4.77
C SER A 688 22.78 14.87 3.66
N ASP A 689 22.59 15.76 2.68
CA ASP A 689 21.69 15.53 1.54
C ASP A 689 22.39 14.91 0.31
N ASN A 690 23.70 15.09 0.22
CA ASN A 690 24.57 14.62 -0.86
C ASN A 690 24.20 15.17 -2.25
N LEU A 691 23.69 16.39 -2.29
CA LEU A 691 23.34 17.09 -3.52
C LEU A 691 24.33 18.20 -3.84
N ILE A 692 24.49 18.49 -5.13
CA ILE A 692 25.32 19.58 -5.62
C ILE A 692 24.52 20.55 -6.49
N ALA A 693 24.82 21.84 -6.39
CA ALA A 693 24.18 22.88 -7.19
C ALA A 693 24.97 23.16 -8.48
N ARG A 694 24.35 22.90 -9.64
CA ARG A 694 24.91 23.08 -10.99
C ARG A 694 24.29 24.27 -11.72
N ASN A 695 24.95 24.78 -12.76
CA ASN A 695 24.47 25.92 -13.56
C ASN A 695 23.60 25.45 -14.74
N ILE A 696 22.44 26.07 -14.95
CA ILE A 696 21.50 25.71 -16.02
C ILE A 696 22.04 26.03 -17.41
N ALA A 697 22.73 27.17 -17.61
CA ALA A 697 23.20 27.57 -18.93
C ALA A 697 24.29 26.64 -19.47
N GLU A 698 25.19 26.19 -18.59
CA GLU A 698 26.20 25.18 -18.90
C GLU A 698 25.55 23.84 -19.24
N GLU A 699 24.62 23.38 -18.40
CA GLU A 699 23.93 22.10 -18.58
C GLU A 699 23.08 22.07 -19.85
N ALA A 700 22.34 23.15 -20.15
CA ALA A 700 21.53 23.27 -21.36
C ALA A 700 22.37 23.26 -22.64
N THR A 701 23.63 23.69 -22.55
CA THR A 701 24.58 23.64 -23.67
C THR A 701 25.12 22.23 -23.86
N ALA A 702 25.44 21.52 -22.78
CA ALA A 702 25.96 20.16 -22.83
C ALA A 702 24.89 19.11 -23.19
N PHE A 703 23.67 19.25 -22.65
CA PHE A 703 22.57 18.30 -22.79
C PHE A 703 21.28 18.98 -23.29
N PRO A 704 21.26 19.51 -24.53
CA PRO A 704 20.12 20.27 -25.06
C PRO A 704 18.82 19.44 -25.16
N LYS A 705 18.90 18.10 -25.18
CA LYS A 705 17.73 17.21 -25.16
C LYS A 705 16.97 17.27 -23.84
N ALA A 706 17.69 17.35 -22.72
CA ALA A 706 17.11 17.36 -21.38
C ALA A 706 16.23 18.60 -21.12
N PHE A 707 16.44 19.68 -21.90
CA PHE A 707 15.71 20.94 -21.81
C PHE A 707 14.60 21.09 -22.86
N LYS A 708 14.40 20.08 -23.72
CA LYS A 708 13.41 20.14 -24.81
C LYS A 708 12.00 20.31 -24.24
N GLY A 709 11.33 21.39 -24.60
CA GLY A 709 9.98 21.72 -24.13
C GLY A 709 9.91 22.32 -22.72
N ILE A 710 11.07 22.48 -22.07
CA ILE A 710 11.24 23.07 -20.73
C ILE A 710 11.85 24.47 -20.84
N ALA A 711 12.89 24.64 -21.65
CA ALA A 711 13.54 25.92 -21.89
C ALA A 711 13.11 26.54 -23.22
N SER A 712 13.09 27.88 -23.25
CA SER A 712 13.01 28.70 -24.46
C SER A 712 14.27 29.57 -24.55
N VAL A 713 14.52 30.16 -25.71
CA VAL A 713 15.67 31.04 -25.97
C VAL A 713 15.21 32.48 -26.05
N LEU A 714 15.67 33.32 -25.12
CA LEU A 714 15.49 34.77 -25.12
C LEU A 714 16.58 35.43 -25.96
N ASP A 715 16.19 36.15 -27.01
CA ASP A 715 17.09 37.03 -27.73
C ASP A 715 17.27 38.33 -26.92
N PRO A 716 18.48 38.62 -26.40
CA PRO A 716 18.72 39.80 -25.57
C PRO A 716 18.64 41.11 -26.34
N MET A 717 18.73 41.09 -27.68
CA MET A 717 18.65 42.31 -28.50
C MET A 717 17.21 42.69 -28.83
N THR A 718 16.34 41.70 -29.06
CA THR A 718 14.94 41.94 -29.45
C THR A 718 13.93 41.73 -28.32
N GLY A 719 14.34 41.06 -27.24
CA GLY A 719 13.45 40.63 -26.16
C GLY A 719 12.48 39.52 -26.58
N MET A 720 12.62 38.97 -27.80
CA MET A 720 11.75 37.91 -28.30
C MET A 720 12.16 36.55 -27.71
N VAL A 721 11.15 35.76 -27.32
CA VAL A 721 11.34 34.40 -26.85
C VAL A 721 11.06 33.43 -28.00
N SER A 722 12.07 32.62 -28.34
CA SER A 722 12.01 31.57 -29.35
C SER A 722 11.92 30.19 -28.70
N GLU A 723 11.03 29.34 -29.18
CA GLU A 723 10.90 27.95 -28.70
C GLU A 723 11.93 26.99 -29.33
N SER A 724 12.74 27.48 -30.28
CA SER A 724 13.77 26.69 -30.93
C SER A 724 15.06 26.71 -30.09
N MET A 725 15.44 25.54 -29.55
CA MET A 725 16.75 25.36 -28.88
C MET A 725 17.96 25.59 -29.81
N ARG A 726 17.74 25.75 -31.12
CA ARG A 726 18.79 26.11 -32.10
C ARG A 726 18.94 27.62 -32.29
N ALA A 727 18.05 28.44 -31.73
CA ALA A 727 18.18 29.89 -31.79
C ALA A 727 19.38 30.36 -30.94
N GLU A 728 20.00 31.45 -31.35
CA GLU A 728 21.03 32.13 -30.57
C GLU A 728 20.37 33.03 -29.51
N GLY A 729 20.85 32.99 -28.28
CA GLY A 729 20.30 33.76 -27.16
C GLY A 729 20.49 33.08 -25.80
N ILE A 730 19.91 33.68 -24.77
CA ILE A 730 19.96 33.22 -23.38
C ILE A 730 18.87 32.15 -23.17
N ARG A 731 19.20 31.01 -22.55
CA ARG A 731 18.22 29.96 -22.27
C ARG A 731 17.50 30.31 -20.98
N ILE A 732 16.18 30.40 -21.04
CA ILE A 732 15.31 30.69 -19.90
C ILE A 732 14.30 29.54 -19.73
N LEU A 733 14.02 29.15 -18.50
CA LEU A 733 13.01 28.12 -18.23
C LEU A 733 11.61 28.73 -18.35
N THR A 734 10.78 28.17 -19.23
CA THR A 734 9.41 28.65 -19.50
C THR A 734 8.36 27.56 -19.38
N PHE A 735 8.77 26.29 -19.51
CA PHE A 735 7.90 25.11 -19.57
C PHE A 735 6.81 25.21 -20.66
N ASN A 736 6.97 26.06 -21.68
CA ASN A 736 5.96 26.29 -22.70
C ASN A 736 5.63 25.02 -23.50
N GLY A 737 6.61 24.15 -23.75
CA GLY A 737 6.42 22.83 -24.39
C GLY A 737 5.36 21.99 -23.69
N VAL A 738 5.51 21.84 -22.37
CA VAL A 738 4.62 21.00 -21.56
C VAL A 738 3.32 21.72 -21.15
N LEU A 739 3.33 23.03 -20.90
CA LEU A 739 2.16 23.77 -20.42
C LEU A 739 1.27 24.34 -21.53
N LYS A 740 1.85 24.87 -22.62
CA LYS A 740 1.09 25.48 -23.73
C LYS A 740 0.81 24.49 -24.84
N TYR A 741 1.83 23.72 -25.23
CA TYR A 741 1.78 22.83 -26.40
C TYR A 741 1.45 21.37 -26.06
N ASP A 742 1.32 21.04 -24.77
CA ASP A 742 0.87 19.72 -24.29
C ASP A 742 1.73 18.56 -24.83
N THR A 743 3.06 18.76 -24.95
CA THR A 743 3.98 17.70 -25.40
C THR A 743 3.94 16.47 -24.48
N ILE A 744 3.61 16.71 -23.22
CA ILE A 744 3.27 15.73 -22.19
C ILE A 744 2.04 16.30 -21.48
N PRO A 745 1.00 15.50 -21.16
CA PRO A 745 -0.22 15.96 -20.50
C PRO A 745 -0.03 16.32 -19.01
N LEU A 746 1.02 17.08 -18.70
CA LEU A 746 1.50 17.36 -17.35
C LEU A 746 0.43 18.04 -16.49
N ALA A 747 -0.11 19.17 -16.96
CA ALA A 747 -1.11 19.94 -16.23
C ALA A 747 -2.40 19.13 -16.00
N ARG A 748 -2.78 18.30 -16.96
CA ARG A 748 -3.97 17.44 -16.88
C ARG A 748 -3.78 16.31 -15.87
N ILE A 749 -2.62 15.64 -15.89
CA ILE A 749 -2.25 14.63 -14.89
C ILE A 749 -2.28 15.25 -13.49
N ILE A 750 -1.64 16.40 -13.29
CA ILE A 750 -1.60 17.08 -11.99
C ILE A 750 -3.01 17.47 -11.54
N SER A 751 -3.84 18.06 -12.41
CA SER A 751 -5.21 18.44 -12.07
C SER A 751 -6.06 17.24 -11.66
N ASP A 752 -5.98 16.13 -12.40
CA ASP A 752 -6.73 14.92 -12.07
C ASP A 752 -6.24 14.27 -10.78
N MET A 753 -4.92 14.25 -10.55
CA MET A 753 -4.34 13.67 -9.32
C MET A 753 -4.68 14.51 -8.09
N LEU A 754 -4.68 15.84 -8.19
CA LEU A 754 -5.12 16.73 -7.11
C LEU A 754 -6.60 16.54 -6.79
N LYS A 755 -7.46 16.39 -7.80
CA LYS A 755 -8.89 16.11 -7.61
C LYS A 755 -9.10 14.76 -6.95
N LEU A 756 -8.48 13.71 -7.48
CA LEU A 756 -8.55 12.37 -6.91
C LEU A 756 -8.07 12.36 -5.45
N GLY A 757 -6.92 12.99 -5.17
CA GLY A 757 -6.41 13.10 -3.81
C GLY A 757 -7.36 13.85 -2.88
N ALA A 758 -7.92 14.98 -3.32
CA ALA A 758 -8.82 15.79 -2.52
C ALA A 758 -10.18 15.10 -2.26
N GLU A 759 -10.74 14.43 -3.27
CA GLU A 759 -11.97 13.66 -3.15
C GLU A 759 -11.78 12.46 -2.23
N SER A 760 -10.70 11.70 -2.39
CA SER A 760 -10.44 10.49 -1.59
C SER A 760 -10.00 10.80 -0.16
N MET A 761 -9.36 11.95 0.11
CA MET A 761 -8.99 12.40 1.46
C MET A 761 -10.04 13.31 2.11
N ALA A 762 -11.06 13.75 1.38
CA ALA A 762 -12.08 14.72 1.80
C ALA A 762 -11.53 16.07 2.32
N GLU A 763 -10.30 16.42 1.93
CA GLU A 763 -9.58 17.63 2.32
C GLU A 763 -8.74 18.14 1.14
N PRO A 764 -8.42 19.44 1.05
CA PRO A 764 -7.44 19.90 0.08
C PRO A 764 -6.10 19.17 0.26
N VAL A 765 -5.50 18.73 -0.84
CA VAL A 765 -4.21 18.01 -0.85
C VAL A 765 -3.09 18.82 -1.50
N GLU A 766 -1.87 18.49 -1.10
CA GLU A 766 -0.62 18.81 -1.77
C GLU A 766 0.05 17.52 -2.27
N MET A 767 0.64 17.58 -3.47
CA MET A 767 1.43 16.49 -4.05
C MET A 767 2.81 16.99 -4.51
N GLU A 768 3.82 16.15 -4.30
CA GLU A 768 5.15 16.28 -4.90
C GLU A 768 5.30 15.29 -6.04
N PHE A 769 5.93 15.70 -7.14
CA PHE A 769 6.14 14.85 -8.30
C PHE A 769 7.46 15.13 -9.00
N ALA A 770 7.91 14.15 -9.79
CA ALA A 770 9.03 14.28 -10.71
C ALA A 770 8.70 13.66 -12.07
N VAL A 771 9.29 14.22 -13.13
CA VAL A 771 9.13 13.76 -14.50
C VAL A 771 10.49 13.56 -15.15
N ASP A 772 10.69 12.37 -15.70
CA ASP A 772 11.82 12.05 -16.57
C ASP A 772 11.32 11.91 -18.01
N THR A 773 11.94 12.63 -18.93
CA THR A 773 11.56 12.72 -20.35
C THR A 773 12.54 12.01 -21.28
N GLU A 774 13.64 11.47 -20.75
CA GLU A 774 14.69 10.81 -21.55
C GLU A 774 14.36 9.35 -21.90
N HIS A 775 13.34 8.75 -21.27
CA HIS A 775 12.86 7.41 -21.61
C HIS A 775 12.23 7.38 -23.03
N ALA A 776 12.81 6.57 -23.92
CA ALA A 776 12.63 6.65 -25.38
C ALA A 776 11.19 6.49 -25.91
N ASP A 777 10.31 5.79 -25.19
CA ASP A 777 8.95 5.49 -25.65
C ASP A 777 7.88 6.32 -24.94
N ARG A 778 8.04 6.59 -23.63
CA ARG A 778 7.09 7.30 -22.76
C ARG A 778 7.83 7.98 -21.61
N PRO A 779 7.54 9.25 -21.30
CA PRO A 779 8.04 9.91 -20.09
C PRO A 779 7.54 9.21 -18.83
N ASP A 780 8.37 9.16 -17.79
CA ASP A 780 7.99 8.72 -16.45
C ASP A 780 7.40 9.89 -15.67
N PHE A 781 6.19 9.75 -15.13
CA PHE A 781 5.63 10.67 -14.14
C PHE A 781 5.51 9.93 -12.81
N SER A 782 6.26 10.40 -11.83
CA SER A 782 6.35 9.79 -10.51
C SER A 782 5.74 10.70 -9.45
N ILE A 783 4.76 10.19 -8.71
CA ILE A 783 4.29 10.85 -7.48
C ILE A 783 5.26 10.50 -6.34
N LEU A 784 5.89 11.53 -5.77
CA LEU A 784 6.90 11.39 -4.73
C LEU A 784 6.30 11.49 -3.33
N GLN A 785 5.22 12.24 -3.18
CA GLN A 785 4.48 12.40 -1.92
C GLN A 785 3.06 12.91 -2.20
N ILE A 786 2.11 12.57 -1.34
CA ILE A 786 0.82 13.26 -1.26
C ILE A 786 0.43 13.38 0.22
N ARG A 787 -0.23 14.48 0.58
CA ARG A 787 -0.75 14.69 1.93
C ARG A 787 -1.90 15.71 1.94
N PRO A 788 -2.76 15.69 2.96
CA PRO A 788 -3.72 16.75 3.19
C PRO A 788 -3.01 18.07 3.59
N ILE A 789 -3.64 19.20 3.27
CA ILE A 789 -3.22 20.53 3.68
C ILE A 789 -3.99 20.86 4.97
N SER A 790 -3.36 20.63 6.12
CA SER A 790 -3.94 20.95 7.43
C SER A 790 -4.12 22.47 7.58
N GLY A 791 -5.35 22.90 7.87
CA GLY A 791 -5.70 24.32 8.00
C GLY A 791 -7.20 24.65 7.84
N THR A 792 -8.06 23.68 7.51
CA THR A 792 -9.50 23.89 7.32
C THR A 792 -10.37 23.42 8.50
N ALA A 793 -9.77 23.13 9.66
CA ALA A 793 -10.51 22.79 10.87
C ALA A 793 -11.18 24.05 11.47
N GLY A 794 -12.34 24.40 10.91
CA GLY A 794 -13.27 25.36 11.49
C GLY A 794 -13.14 26.79 10.94
N TYR A 795 -13.74 27.05 9.78
CA TYR A 795 -14.16 28.40 9.40
C TYR A 795 -15.23 28.89 10.38
N THR A 796 -14.82 29.28 11.58
CA THR A 796 -15.66 30.08 12.46
C THR A 796 -15.73 31.47 11.84
N TYR A 797 -16.93 31.97 11.59
CA TYR A 797 -17.11 33.33 11.07
C TYR A 797 -16.54 34.33 12.07
N VAL A 798 -15.48 35.05 11.68
CA VAL A 798 -14.84 36.09 12.50
C VAL A 798 -15.29 37.46 11.95
N PRO A 799 -16.21 38.17 12.63
CA PRO A 799 -16.63 39.49 12.17
C PRO A 799 -15.52 40.53 12.41
N ILE A 800 -15.08 41.17 11.33
CA ILE A 800 -14.18 42.34 11.37
C ILE A 800 -15.01 43.56 11.02
N THR A 801 -15.18 44.47 11.99
CA THR A 801 -16.00 45.69 11.82
C THR A 801 -15.16 46.86 11.31
N GLU A 802 -15.79 47.88 10.73
CA GLU A 802 -15.07 49.12 10.34
C GLU A 802 -14.41 49.80 11.55
N SER A 803 -15.02 49.73 12.73
CA SER A 803 -14.39 50.23 13.97
C SER A 803 -13.11 49.45 14.34
N ASP A 804 -13.05 48.14 14.03
CA ASP A 804 -11.81 47.39 14.26
C ASP A 804 -10.71 47.81 13.28
N LYS A 805 -11.08 48.23 12.06
CA LYS A 805 -10.14 48.76 11.05
C LYS A 805 -9.62 50.15 11.43
N ASP A 806 -10.51 51.06 11.83
CA ASP A 806 -10.12 52.43 12.18
C ASP A 806 -9.14 52.47 13.36
N ASN A 807 -9.30 51.55 14.33
CA ASN A 807 -8.46 51.42 15.52
C ASN A 807 -7.31 50.41 15.35
N ALA A 808 -7.04 49.93 14.14
CA ALA A 808 -6.00 48.93 13.90
C ALA A 808 -4.59 49.53 13.90
N LEU A 809 -3.66 48.84 14.57
CA LEU A 809 -2.21 49.03 14.36
C LEU A 809 -1.79 48.46 13.00
N ILE A 810 -2.43 47.35 12.61
CA ILE A 810 -2.21 46.65 11.34
C ILE A 810 -3.56 46.22 10.77
N TYR A 811 -3.85 46.60 9.53
CA TYR A 811 -4.97 46.10 8.75
C TYR A 811 -4.45 45.47 7.46
N ALA A 812 -4.84 44.24 7.16
CA ALA A 812 -4.38 43.52 5.98
C ALA A 812 -5.57 43.04 5.12
N GLU A 813 -5.44 43.16 3.80
CA GLU A 813 -6.40 42.65 2.81
C GLU A 813 -5.92 41.35 2.13
N LYS A 814 -4.75 40.87 2.54
CA LYS A 814 -4.16 39.60 2.14
C LYS A 814 -3.83 38.82 3.39
N VAL A 815 -4.62 37.77 3.64
CA VAL A 815 -4.64 37.05 4.91
C VAL A 815 -4.71 35.56 4.65
N MET A 816 -3.84 34.83 5.33
CA MET A 816 -3.89 33.38 5.43
C MET A 816 -4.01 32.99 6.90
N GLY A 817 -4.94 32.08 7.16
CA GLY A 817 -5.40 31.73 8.51
C GLY A 817 -6.78 32.33 8.82
N ASN A 818 -7.45 31.77 9.82
CA ASN A 818 -8.79 32.20 10.22
C ASN A 818 -8.94 32.00 11.73
N GLY A 819 -9.39 33.03 12.45
CA GLY A 819 -9.63 32.93 13.89
C GLY A 819 -9.40 34.22 14.66
N ILE A 820 -9.53 34.10 15.97
CA ILE A 820 -9.17 35.12 16.95
C ILE A 820 -8.04 34.52 17.78
N ILE A 821 -6.89 35.18 17.83
CA ILE A 821 -5.71 34.70 18.56
C ILE A 821 -5.69 35.40 19.93
N PRO A 822 -5.85 34.65 21.04
CA PRO A 822 -5.75 35.20 22.39
C PRO A 822 -4.28 35.19 22.89
N GLU A 823 -4.05 35.88 24.00
CA GLU A 823 -2.88 35.80 24.88
C GLU A 823 -1.54 36.27 24.28
N ILE A 824 -1.56 37.21 23.32
CA ILE A 824 -0.33 37.83 22.77
C ILE A 824 -0.18 39.28 23.27
N HIS A 825 1.00 39.60 23.80
CA HIS A 825 1.38 40.95 24.25
C HIS A 825 2.60 41.52 23.52
N ASP A 826 3.45 40.64 22.99
CA ASP A 826 4.75 41.00 22.43
C ASP A 826 4.66 41.21 20.92
N ILE A 827 5.30 42.28 20.43
CA ILE A 827 5.48 42.58 19.01
C ILE A 827 6.97 42.74 18.74
N ILE A 828 7.50 41.96 17.80
CA ILE A 828 8.84 42.11 17.27
C ILE A 828 8.70 42.72 15.87
N THR A 829 9.15 43.96 15.70
CA THR A 829 9.04 44.68 14.43
C THR A 829 10.40 45.05 13.87
N ILE A 830 10.53 44.98 12.55
CA ILE A 830 11.69 45.54 11.86
C ILE A 830 11.71 47.07 11.99
N LYS A 831 12.91 47.65 12.09
CA LYS A 831 13.14 49.10 12.12
C LYS A 831 13.32 49.64 10.69
N PRO A 832 12.34 50.35 10.10
CA PRO A 832 12.41 50.79 8.70
C PRO A 832 13.58 51.72 8.38
N GLU A 833 14.00 52.54 9.33
CA GLU A 833 15.08 53.54 9.20
C GLU A 833 16.49 52.95 9.02
N VAL A 834 16.74 51.74 9.52
CA VAL A 834 18.06 51.07 9.46
C VAL A 834 18.06 49.85 8.53
N PHE A 835 16.94 49.60 7.85
CA PHE A 835 16.77 48.48 6.97
C PHE A 835 17.67 48.60 5.72
N SER A 836 18.35 47.50 5.38
CA SER A 836 19.16 47.37 4.18
C SER A 836 19.07 45.93 3.66
N THR A 837 18.86 45.76 2.35
CA THR A 837 18.75 44.44 1.73
C THR A 837 20.05 43.63 1.82
N LYS A 838 21.19 44.26 2.08
CA LYS A 838 22.48 43.57 2.20
C LYS A 838 22.63 42.79 3.51
N ASP A 839 21.92 43.23 4.54
CA ASP A 839 22.08 42.76 5.92
C ASP A 839 20.97 41.76 6.32
N MET A 840 20.17 41.32 5.33
CA MET A 840 19.10 40.33 5.51
C MET A 840 19.57 39.01 6.17
N PRO A 841 20.74 38.43 5.83
CA PRO A 841 21.24 37.24 6.53
C PRO A 841 21.53 37.49 8.02
N GLU A 842 22.07 38.65 8.36
CA GLU A 842 22.35 39.08 9.73
C GLU A 842 21.05 39.28 10.52
N MET A 843 20.00 39.83 9.87
CA MET A 843 18.66 39.94 10.45
C MET A 843 18.09 38.58 10.87
N ALA A 844 18.29 37.53 10.08
CA ALA A 844 17.83 36.18 10.43
C ALA A 844 18.48 35.66 11.74
N LEU A 845 19.77 35.96 11.95
CA LEU A 845 20.49 35.60 13.17
C LEU A 845 20.02 36.41 14.39
N GLU A 846 19.60 37.66 14.21
CA GLU A 846 18.98 38.45 15.28
C GLU A 846 17.61 37.89 15.67
N LEU A 847 16.76 37.56 14.68
CA LEU A 847 15.46 36.94 14.91
C LEU A 847 15.60 35.65 15.70
N GLU A 848 16.58 34.80 15.38
CA GLU A 848 16.82 33.58 16.14
C GLU A 848 17.12 33.86 17.63
N LYS A 849 17.95 34.87 17.91
CA LYS A 849 18.27 35.26 19.30
C LYS A 849 17.03 35.80 20.03
N LEU A 850 16.24 36.64 19.37
CA LEU A 850 15.02 37.20 19.93
C LEU A 850 13.98 36.11 20.19
N ASN A 851 13.77 35.19 19.25
CA ASN A 851 12.88 34.06 19.39
C ASN A 851 13.28 33.15 20.57
N ARG A 852 14.58 32.89 20.74
CA ARG A 852 15.08 32.11 21.90
C ARG A 852 14.76 32.80 23.24
N LYS A 853 14.87 34.13 23.31
CA LYS A 853 14.63 34.92 24.53
C LYS A 853 13.16 35.19 24.84
N ALA A 854 12.28 35.21 23.83
CA ALA A 854 10.87 35.51 24.03
C ALA A 854 10.22 34.51 25.03
N GLU A 855 9.49 35.02 26.02
CA GLU A 855 8.87 34.21 27.08
C GLU A 855 7.57 33.53 26.61
N GLY A 856 6.98 33.98 25.49
CA GLY A 856 5.73 33.46 24.94
C GLY A 856 5.57 33.79 23.45
N ASN A 857 4.35 33.62 22.94
CA ASN A 857 4.02 33.90 21.54
C ASN A 857 4.04 35.41 21.24
N TYR A 858 4.47 35.78 20.03
CA TYR A 858 4.55 37.19 19.62
C TYR A 858 4.05 37.43 18.18
N VAL A 859 3.80 38.70 17.87
CA VAL A 859 3.58 39.20 16.50
C VAL A 859 4.93 39.56 15.89
N LEU A 860 5.27 38.98 14.74
CA LEU A 860 6.48 39.28 13.99
C LEU A 860 6.15 40.16 12.78
N ILE A 861 6.81 41.30 12.64
CA ILE A 861 6.65 42.21 11.50
C ILE A 861 8.00 42.35 10.79
N THR A 862 8.07 41.96 9.53
CA THR A 862 9.31 41.89 8.74
C THR A 862 9.15 42.54 7.39
N ALA A 863 10.25 43.07 6.84
CA ALA A 863 10.25 43.64 5.50
C ALA A 863 10.62 42.60 4.44
N GLY A 864 9.86 42.57 3.35
CA GLY A 864 10.07 41.60 2.27
C GLY A 864 9.67 40.17 2.64
N ARG A 865 10.19 39.21 1.87
CA ARG A 865 9.83 37.79 1.98
C ARG A 865 10.50 37.10 3.17
N LEU A 866 9.71 36.57 4.09
CA LEU A 866 10.21 35.76 5.19
C LEU A 866 10.49 34.33 4.70
N GLY A 867 11.71 33.84 4.94
CA GLY A 867 12.15 32.52 4.51
C GLY A 867 12.55 32.42 3.03
N SER A 868 12.92 33.54 2.39
CA SER A 868 13.45 33.53 1.02
C SER A 868 14.96 33.25 1.00
N SER A 869 15.44 32.39 0.10
CA SER A 869 16.88 32.21 -0.13
C SER A 869 17.49 33.35 -0.96
N ASP A 870 16.67 34.15 -1.65
CA ASP A 870 17.11 35.35 -2.35
C ASP A 870 17.32 36.49 -1.36
N ARG A 871 18.60 36.78 -1.11
CA ARG A 871 19.08 37.79 -0.18
C ARG A 871 18.59 39.20 -0.52
N TRP A 872 18.13 39.43 -1.75
CA TRP A 872 17.63 40.75 -2.19
C TRP A 872 16.11 40.87 -2.09
N LEU A 873 15.38 39.76 -1.89
CA LEU A 873 13.92 39.74 -1.83
C LEU A 873 13.37 39.56 -0.41
N GLY A 874 14.18 39.08 0.53
CA GLY A 874 13.73 38.93 1.91
C GLY A 874 14.70 38.28 2.89
N ILE A 875 14.24 38.05 4.12
CA ILE A 875 15.03 37.55 5.25
C ILE A 875 15.09 36.00 5.17
N PRO A 876 16.29 35.39 5.06
CA PRO A 876 16.47 33.94 4.88
C PRO A 876 16.35 33.16 6.20
N CYS A 877 15.23 33.29 6.91
CA CYS A 877 15.02 32.58 8.17
C CYS A 877 14.37 31.20 7.98
N THR A 878 14.75 30.23 8.81
CA THR A 878 14.02 28.95 8.93
C THR A 878 12.86 29.09 9.91
N TRP A 879 11.88 28.19 9.84
CA TRP A 879 10.78 28.15 10.82
C TRP A 879 11.27 28.03 12.27
N SER A 880 12.29 27.21 12.51
CA SER A 880 12.87 27.02 13.85
C SER A 880 13.47 28.31 14.45
N GLN A 881 13.87 29.27 13.62
CA GLN A 881 14.39 30.57 14.08
C GLN A 881 13.29 31.53 14.56
N ILE A 882 12.03 31.27 14.21
CA ILE A 882 10.87 32.13 14.52
C ILE A 882 9.69 31.33 15.09
N SER A 883 9.96 30.16 15.68
CA SER A 883 8.95 29.18 16.10
C SER A 883 7.87 29.71 17.05
N LYS A 884 8.13 30.81 17.78
CA LYS A 884 7.17 31.46 18.70
C LYS A 884 6.40 32.62 18.06
N ALA A 885 6.67 32.95 16.79
CA ALA A 885 5.90 33.92 16.03
C ALA A 885 4.54 33.29 15.66
N HIS A 886 3.47 33.75 16.30
CA HIS A 886 2.13 33.19 16.08
C HIS A 886 1.29 34.06 15.12
N VAL A 887 1.74 35.29 14.88
CA VAL A 887 1.25 36.15 13.79
C VAL A 887 2.45 36.71 13.07
N ILE A 888 2.50 36.55 11.75
CA ILE A 888 3.57 37.08 10.89
C ILE A 888 2.97 38.10 9.94
N VAL A 889 3.61 39.26 9.84
CA VAL A 889 3.22 40.35 8.95
C VAL A 889 4.40 40.69 8.04
N GLU A 890 4.26 40.36 6.76
CA GLU A 890 5.20 40.84 5.73
C GLU A 890 4.77 42.23 5.27
N THR A 891 5.70 43.18 5.33
CA THR A 891 5.50 44.54 4.83
C THR A 891 6.44 44.91 3.69
N GLY A 892 5.94 45.69 2.73
CA GLY A 892 6.80 46.40 1.77
C GLY A 892 7.47 47.62 2.41
N LEU A 893 8.73 47.89 2.05
CA LEU A 893 9.46 49.12 2.40
C LEU A 893 9.86 49.88 1.14
N LYS A 894 10.27 51.15 1.29
CA LYS A 894 10.62 52.02 0.15
C LYS A 894 11.73 51.44 -0.75
N GLU A 895 12.64 50.67 -0.18
CA GLU A 895 13.77 50.03 -0.86
C GLU A 895 13.51 48.57 -1.25
N LEU A 896 12.40 47.97 -0.79
CA LEU A 896 12.06 46.58 -1.06
C LEU A 896 10.56 46.39 -1.27
N GLN A 897 10.20 46.07 -2.50
CA GLN A 897 8.84 45.75 -2.93
C GLN A 897 8.81 44.31 -3.40
N ALA A 898 8.66 43.38 -2.46
CA ALA A 898 8.56 41.95 -2.77
C ALA A 898 7.10 41.51 -2.77
N GLU A 899 6.74 40.62 -3.69
CA GLU A 899 5.43 39.95 -3.65
C GLU A 899 5.36 38.97 -2.46
N PRO A 900 4.16 38.70 -1.90
CA PRO A 900 3.99 37.82 -0.76
C PRO A 900 4.65 36.45 -1.00
N SER A 901 5.29 35.90 0.03
CA SER A 901 5.80 34.53 -0.03
C SER A 901 4.61 33.54 -0.07
N GLN A 902 4.62 32.58 -1.01
CA GLN A 902 3.50 31.62 -1.16
C GLN A 902 3.94 30.16 -1.38
N GLY A 903 5.26 29.90 -1.45
CA GLY A 903 5.80 28.71 -2.10
C GLY A 903 6.48 27.65 -1.25
N THR A 904 6.86 27.94 -0.01
CA THR A 904 7.81 27.09 0.74
C THR A 904 7.12 26.22 1.79
N HIS A 905 7.77 25.14 2.25
CA HIS A 905 7.29 24.31 3.39
C HIS A 905 7.03 25.13 4.66
N PHE A 906 7.75 26.25 4.78
CA PHE A 906 7.51 27.31 5.75
C PHE A 906 6.02 27.67 5.87
N PHE A 907 5.28 27.79 4.76
CA PHE A 907 3.85 28.15 4.75
C PHE A 907 2.94 27.12 5.40
N GLN A 908 3.30 25.84 5.33
CA GLN A 908 2.42 24.80 5.87
C GLN A 908 2.61 24.61 7.36
N ASN A 909 3.84 24.74 7.84
CA ASN A 909 4.11 24.76 9.28
C ASN A 909 3.35 25.93 9.93
N MET A 910 3.26 27.06 9.22
CA MET A 910 2.43 28.19 9.64
C MET A 910 0.93 27.87 9.73
N THR A 911 0.34 27.31 8.67
CA THR A 911 -1.11 27.01 8.65
C THR A 911 -1.48 25.89 9.63
N SER A 912 -0.60 24.89 9.82
CA SER A 912 -0.85 23.77 10.72
C SER A 912 -0.82 24.16 12.20
N LEU A 913 0.07 25.09 12.56
CA LEU A 913 0.21 25.58 13.93
C LEU A 913 -0.79 26.72 14.27
N GLY A 914 -1.74 27.00 13.38
CA GLY A 914 -2.76 28.03 13.57
C GLY A 914 -2.21 29.46 13.50
N CYS A 915 -1.02 29.65 12.95
CA CYS A 915 -0.41 30.97 12.82
C CYS A 915 -1.13 31.80 11.76
N LEU A 916 -1.31 33.09 12.04
CA LEU A 916 -1.87 34.02 11.07
C LEU A 916 -0.75 34.64 10.24
N TYR A 917 -0.92 34.67 8.92
CA TYR A 917 0.03 35.27 8.01
C TYR A 917 -0.64 36.40 7.22
N LEU A 918 -0.12 37.60 7.39
CA LEU A 918 -0.66 38.84 6.85
C LEU A 918 0.35 39.45 5.89
N THR A 919 -0.13 40.00 4.79
CA THR A 919 0.69 40.85 3.92
C THR A 919 0.09 42.24 3.84
N VAL A 920 0.94 43.23 4.07
CA VAL A 920 0.57 44.65 4.00
C VAL A 920 1.58 45.35 3.10
N ASN A 921 1.11 46.16 2.16
CA ASN A 921 1.99 47.02 1.39
C ASN A 921 1.45 48.46 1.39
N PRO A 922 1.95 49.31 2.31
CA PRO A 922 1.50 50.69 2.43
C PRO A 922 1.72 51.50 1.15
N MET A 923 2.69 51.13 0.30
CA MET A 923 3.01 51.86 -0.94
C MET A 923 2.00 51.58 -2.07
N TYR A 924 1.32 50.43 -2.06
CA TYR A 924 0.28 50.07 -3.03
C TYR A 924 -1.15 50.28 -2.50
N ASN A 925 -1.32 50.95 -1.35
CA ASN A 925 -2.59 51.04 -0.62
C ASN A 925 -3.20 49.66 -0.33
N ASP A 926 -2.36 48.66 -0.08
CA ASP A 926 -2.76 47.28 0.23
C ASP A 926 -2.63 47.06 1.74
N GLY A 927 -3.63 47.48 2.50
CA GLY A 927 -3.62 47.46 3.97
C GLY A 927 -2.96 48.70 4.63
N GLU A 928 -2.92 48.70 5.97
CA GLU A 928 -2.35 49.76 6.81
C GLU A 928 -1.34 49.19 7.81
N PHE A 929 -0.21 49.89 8.01
CA PHE A 929 0.82 49.58 9.00
C PHE A 929 1.24 50.86 9.76
N ARG A 930 0.86 50.96 11.05
CA ARG A 930 1.11 52.15 11.89
C ARG A 930 2.37 52.00 12.76
N TYR A 931 3.54 51.97 12.13
CA TYR A 931 4.84 51.80 12.82
C TYR A 931 5.06 52.78 13.98
N GLU A 932 4.73 54.07 13.79
CA GLU A 932 4.92 55.10 14.82
C GLU A 932 4.10 54.87 16.10
N GLU A 933 2.98 54.14 16.00
CA GLU A 933 2.17 53.79 17.17
C GLU A 933 2.76 52.58 17.90
N ILE A 934 3.26 51.58 17.16
CA ILE A 934 3.92 50.39 17.71
C ILE A 934 5.23 50.77 18.42
N ALA A 935 6.03 51.67 17.84
CA ALA A 935 7.31 52.11 18.41
C ALA A 935 7.18 52.88 19.74
N LYS A 936 5.97 53.34 20.09
CA LYS A 936 5.67 54.05 21.35
C LYS A 936 5.28 53.11 22.51
N LEU A 937 5.06 51.81 22.24
CA LEU A 937 4.80 50.81 23.27
C LEU A 937 6.03 50.60 24.17
N ASN A 938 5.90 49.82 25.25
CA ASN A 938 7.00 49.60 26.18
C ASN A 938 8.13 48.79 25.52
N HIS A 939 9.36 49.30 25.56
CA HIS A 939 10.54 48.66 24.97
C HIS A 939 11.05 47.53 25.87
N VAL A 940 11.14 46.31 25.33
CA VAL A 940 11.70 45.15 26.04
C VAL A 940 13.17 44.95 25.68
N GLU A 941 13.47 44.87 24.39
CA GLU A 941 14.83 44.74 23.86
C GLU A 941 14.91 45.44 22.49
N GLU A 942 16.03 46.11 22.23
CA GLU A 942 16.32 46.73 20.93
C GLU A 942 17.64 46.15 20.39
N THR A 943 17.61 45.60 19.17
CA THR A 943 18.79 45.07 18.47
C THR A 943 19.21 46.00 17.33
N GLU A 944 20.12 45.59 16.44
CA GLU A 944 20.53 46.44 15.33
C GLU A 944 19.37 46.68 14.36
N TYR A 945 18.61 45.64 14.01
CA TYR A 945 17.57 45.70 12.98
C TYR A 945 16.13 45.58 13.51
N PHE A 946 15.93 45.04 14.71
CA PHE A 946 14.61 44.78 15.28
C PHE A 946 14.36 45.55 16.56
N LEU A 947 13.08 45.79 16.82
CA LEU A 947 12.56 46.35 18.05
C LEU A 947 11.55 45.37 18.65
N HIS A 948 11.79 44.92 19.87
CA HIS A 948 10.86 44.11 20.66
C HIS A 948 10.13 45.03 21.65
N VAL A 949 8.82 45.20 21.41
CA VAL A 949 7.92 45.96 22.27
C VAL A 949 6.86 45.07 22.90
N ARG A 950 6.32 45.50 24.04
CA ARG A 950 5.25 44.81 24.76
C ARG A 950 4.10 45.76 25.07
N SER A 951 2.86 45.32 24.83
CA SER A 951 1.65 46.04 25.24
C SER A 951 1.26 45.69 26.68
N ASP A 952 0.72 46.66 27.41
CA ASP A 952 0.23 46.45 28.78
C ASP A 952 -0.95 45.49 28.83
N ASP A 953 -1.89 45.66 27.88
CA ASP A 953 -3.05 44.79 27.68
C ASP A 953 -2.81 43.83 26.50
N GLU A 954 -3.51 42.70 26.51
CA GLU A 954 -3.51 41.69 25.44
C GLU A 954 -3.92 42.29 24.09
N LEU A 955 -3.23 41.94 23.00
CA LEU A 955 -3.57 42.36 21.65
C LEU A 955 -4.86 41.69 21.17
N VAL A 956 -5.74 42.46 20.51
CA VAL A 956 -6.91 41.92 19.81
C VAL A 956 -6.51 41.62 18.38
N ILE A 957 -6.37 40.33 18.07
CA ILE A 957 -5.98 39.83 16.76
C ILE A 957 -7.16 39.06 16.15
N LYS A 958 -7.64 39.51 14.99
CA LYS A 958 -8.73 38.87 14.26
C LYS A 958 -8.32 38.67 12.80
N ALA A 959 -8.59 37.49 12.25
CA ALA A 959 -8.39 37.19 10.83
C ALA A 959 -9.57 36.40 10.26
N SER A 960 -10.04 36.83 9.10
CA SER A 960 -11.05 36.16 8.28
C SER A 960 -10.42 35.80 6.93
N GLY A 961 -10.07 34.53 6.76
CA GLY A 961 -9.49 34.05 5.50
C GLY A 961 -10.49 34.09 4.33
N LEU A 962 -11.79 33.93 4.61
CA LEU A 962 -12.87 33.99 3.61
C LEU A 962 -13.08 35.40 3.05
N GLU A 963 -13.02 36.42 3.91
CA GLU A 963 -13.15 37.82 3.51
C GLU A 963 -11.79 38.45 3.15
N SER A 964 -10.70 37.68 3.30
CA SER A 964 -9.32 38.13 3.15
C SER A 964 -9.02 39.39 3.96
N ARG A 965 -9.48 39.47 5.21
CA ARG A 965 -9.31 40.64 6.10
C ARG A 965 -8.70 40.24 7.43
N ALA A 966 -7.80 41.05 7.96
CA ALA A 966 -7.27 40.88 9.31
C ALA A 966 -6.96 42.23 9.97
N VAL A 967 -7.05 42.24 11.30
CA VAL A 967 -6.80 43.40 12.15
C VAL A 967 -5.99 42.99 13.38
N ILE A 968 -5.00 43.81 13.73
CA ILE A 968 -4.26 43.74 15.00
C ILE A 968 -4.43 45.09 15.68
N ARG A 969 -4.96 45.12 16.90
CA ARG A 969 -5.19 46.36 17.65
C ARG A 969 -4.97 46.19 19.14
N LEU A 970 -4.78 47.31 19.84
CA LEU A 970 -4.81 47.34 21.30
C LEU A 970 -6.24 47.09 21.80
N LYS A 971 -6.34 46.40 22.94
CA LYS A 971 -7.60 46.23 23.66
C LYS A 971 -7.97 47.57 24.29
N GLU A 972 -9.14 48.10 23.95
CA GLU A 972 -9.62 49.34 24.55
C GLU A 972 -9.87 49.10 26.05
N GLN A 973 -9.23 49.89 26.91
CA GLN A 973 -9.60 49.97 28.32
C GLN A 973 -11.00 50.57 28.41
N LYS A 974 -11.94 49.80 28.97
CA LYS A 974 -13.30 50.25 29.24
C LYS A 974 -13.36 51.25 30.39
#